data_AF-A0A7V0MF22-F1
#
_entry.id   AF-A0A7V0MF22-F1
#
_cell.length_a   1.000
_cell.length_b   1.000
_cell.length_c   1.000
_cell.angle_alpha   90.00
_cell.angle_beta   90.00
_cell.angle_gamma   90.00
#
_symmetry.space_group_name_H-M   'P 1'
#
loop_
_entity.id
_entity.type
_entity.pdbx_description
1 polymer ?
#
loop_
_entity_poly.entity_id
_entity_poly.type
_entity_poly.pdbx_seq_one_letter_code
_entity_poly.pdbx_strand_id
1 'polypeptide(L)'
;MTLLNRDVEYLYKGYKTTHTDPQAFYKGYFVDWSPIIDDLDVKRSMSDGIMSEVFLATEEEKATRQEFYLIKGHAGSGKSVLLKRLAWDASIEYDRLCLSLRPSAYPEYEPLSELFRLCQKRIFLFADPVTEYMDTIEDFMIRARQDKLPLTIIGGERHHEWNTECEHLEAYLTDSYEVRYLSEKEIEALIDLLTRHKSLGHLEGMRLEEQKSALSKRAGRQLLVALHEATLGKPFSDIVLDEYKSITSRPAQSLYLTVCILHRLGVATRAGLISRVHGVPFSKFKEQLFAPLEFIVFASKHGLIRDYVYRSRHPHIAEIVFERVLVSSQDRFDEYLRIINALDVDYNTDREAFKGLTKARSLISLFRDPQMIRQLYTVAKTRSSEDPMLMQQEAIFEMTAPGGSIDKATGLLQRAYKIAPYNKAIAHSLAELALKKADRASTILEKSKLRRESREIALRILSKGSLSAYSYHTVIKIGLDELSELMEHGDESAIDRKIKEIEDSITKASQRFPDNSFIFEAEARFCKLINDNPKALDSLKKAFSINKRSPYIAIRLARMYEYNDDPENGLRILKECLEANPSDKSVNFRVAMLLGKIPSANKAEIKHYLRRSFTEGDTNYEAQFWYARFVYMEREHEPALEVFRKLGEAHIDSRIKKEPRGVVKENNRPVRFTGTVSNIEASYGFIIREGLNDRIFTHVRYSEPTQWQKLKPNRRVSFELGFNYRGPFAINVRGEGEVV
;
A
#
# COMPACT_ATOMS: atom_id res chain seq x y z
N MET A 1 23.98 -10.70 21.92
CA MET A 1 22.66 -10.89 22.56
C MET A 1 21.72 -11.46 21.51
N THR A 2 20.93 -12.47 21.85
CA THR A 2 20.13 -13.27 20.91
C THR A 2 18.84 -12.56 20.48
N LEU A 3 18.36 -12.87 19.27
CA LEU A 3 17.08 -12.42 18.69
C LEU A 3 15.93 -12.45 19.72
N LEU A 4 15.77 -13.58 20.41
CA LEU A 4 14.68 -13.86 21.36
C LEU A 4 14.68 -12.98 22.62
N ASN A 5 15.81 -12.35 22.96
CA ASN A 5 15.92 -11.51 24.16
C ASN A 5 15.79 -10.01 23.86
N ARG A 6 16.15 -9.59 22.65
CA ARG A 6 16.24 -8.17 22.28
C ARG A 6 15.15 -7.73 21.31
N ASP A 7 14.90 -8.53 20.27
CA ASP A 7 14.22 -8.05 19.07
C ASP A 7 12.78 -8.56 18.95
N VAL A 8 12.49 -9.74 19.51
CA VAL A 8 11.16 -10.36 19.45
C VAL A 8 10.63 -10.74 20.83
N GLU A 9 9.32 -10.83 20.95
CA GLU A 9 8.60 -11.48 22.03
C GLU A 9 8.17 -12.87 21.52
N TYR A 10 8.73 -13.91 22.13
CA TYR A 10 8.29 -15.30 21.89
C TYR A 10 7.08 -15.60 22.78
N LEU A 11 5.96 -15.93 22.16
CA LEU A 11 4.71 -16.24 22.84
C LEU A 11 4.68 -17.74 23.19
N TYR A 12 4.41 -18.05 24.46
CA TYR A 12 4.30 -19.41 24.97
C TYR A 12 3.45 -19.43 26.26
N LYS A 13 3.00 -20.61 26.69
CA LYS A 13 2.07 -20.79 27.85
C LYS A 13 2.55 -20.18 29.18
N GLY A 14 3.85 -19.92 29.33
CA GLY A 14 4.43 -19.31 30.54
C GLY A 14 4.76 -17.82 30.40
N TYR A 15 4.24 -17.14 29.37
CA TYR A 15 4.51 -15.73 29.14
C TYR A 15 4.02 -14.87 30.31
N LYS A 16 4.91 -14.08 30.92
CA LYS A 16 4.58 -13.23 32.08
C LYS A 16 4.07 -11.88 31.60
N THR A 17 2.94 -11.44 32.15
CA THR A 17 2.36 -10.12 31.90
C THR A 17 2.17 -9.32 33.18
N THR A 18 1.98 -8.02 33.03
CA THR A 18 1.48 -7.15 34.09
C THR A 18 -0.05 -7.19 34.13
N HIS A 19 -0.66 -6.87 35.26
CA HIS A 19 -2.13 -6.75 35.34
C HIS A 19 -2.56 -5.40 34.75
N THR A 20 -3.45 -5.42 33.76
CA THR A 20 -4.06 -4.20 33.19
C THR A 20 -5.42 -3.93 33.83
N ASP A 21 -5.72 -2.68 34.16
CA ASP A 21 -7.06 -2.26 34.56
C ASP A 21 -8.03 -2.35 33.35
N PRO A 22 -9.10 -3.16 33.43
CA PRO A 22 -10.07 -3.29 32.33
C PRO A 22 -10.70 -1.97 31.91
N GLN A 23 -10.96 -1.05 32.85
CA GLN A 23 -11.53 0.26 32.51
C GLN A 23 -10.55 1.11 31.70
N ALA A 24 -9.26 1.01 31.98
CA ALA A 24 -8.23 1.66 31.18
C ALA A 24 -8.20 1.09 29.76
N PHE A 25 -8.31 -0.24 29.61
CA PHE A 25 -8.35 -0.90 28.30
C PHE A 25 -9.50 -0.37 27.43
N TYR A 26 -10.74 -0.34 27.95
CA TYR A 26 -11.90 0.16 27.18
C TYR A 26 -11.84 1.67 26.89
N LYS A 27 -11.03 2.43 27.65
CA LYS A 27 -10.72 3.83 27.33
C LYS A 27 -9.67 3.97 26.22
N GLY A 28 -9.03 2.88 25.79
CA GLY A 28 -8.06 2.84 24.69
C GLY A 28 -6.63 2.49 25.12
N TYR A 29 -6.40 2.01 26.35
CA TYR A 29 -5.07 1.61 26.82
C TYR A 29 -4.70 0.19 26.37
N PHE A 30 -3.68 0.05 25.51
CA PHE A 30 -3.22 -1.25 25.03
C PHE A 30 -1.70 -1.28 24.85
N VAL A 31 -0.97 -1.72 25.89
CA VAL A 31 0.50 -1.68 25.92
C VAL A 31 1.12 -3.07 25.85
N ASP A 32 0.64 -4.03 26.63
CA ASP A 32 1.19 -5.37 26.72
C ASP A 32 0.19 -6.43 26.20
N TRP A 33 0.41 -7.69 26.57
CA TRP A 33 -0.44 -8.82 26.19
C TRP A 33 -1.57 -9.06 27.19
N SER A 34 -1.58 -8.40 28.36
CA SER A 34 -2.54 -8.73 29.43
C SER A 34 -3.99 -8.62 28.98
N PRO A 35 -4.43 -7.58 28.24
CA PRO A 35 -5.83 -7.51 27.82
C PRO A 35 -6.29 -8.68 26.94
N ILE A 36 -5.36 -9.32 26.22
CA ILE A 36 -5.63 -10.53 25.42
C ILE A 36 -5.66 -11.77 26.31
N ILE A 37 -4.75 -11.87 27.28
CA ILE A 37 -4.68 -13.00 28.21
C ILE A 37 -5.87 -13.02 29.16
N ASP A 38 -6.31 -11.84 29.60
CA ASP A 38 -7.43 -11.63 30.52
C ASP A 38 -8.79 -11.62 29.78
N ASP A 39 -8.80 -11.92 28.47
CA ASP A 39 -9.98 -11.98 27.60
C ASP A 39 -10.86 -10.72 27.65
N LEU A 40 -10.23 -9.54 27.67
CA LEU A 40 -10.93 -8.25 27.68
C LEU A 40 -11.38 -7.80 26.29
N ASP A 41 -10.80 -8.35 25.22
CA ASP A 41 -11.19 -8.06 23.84
C ASP A 41 -12.31 -8.96 23.33
N VAL A 42 -13.03 -8.46 22.32
CA VAL A 42 -14.05 -9.22 21.63
C VAL A 42 -13.43 -9.99 20.47
N LYS A 43 -13.59 -11.32 20.48
CA LYS A 43 -13.20 -12.17 19.37
C LYS A 43 -13.93 -11.74 18.10
N ARG A 44 -13.16 -11.27 17.11
CA ARG A 44 -13.72 -10.82 15.83
C ARG A 44 -14.17 -12.02 15.00
N SER A 45 -15.29 -11.89 14.31
CA SER A 45 -15.85 -12.86 13.36
C SER A 45 -14.85 -13.32 12.29
N MET A 46 -13.94 -12.44 11.87
CA MET A 46 -12.88 -12.77 10.92
C MET A 46 -11.70 -13.56 11.51
N SER A 47 -11.57 -13.63 12.85
CA SER A 47 -10.42 -14.25 13.51
C SER A 47 -10.33 -15.74 13.22
N ASP A 48 -11.46 -16.46 13.30
CA ASP A 48 -11.51 -17.91 13.00
C ASP A 48 -11.15 -18.19 11.54
N GLY A 49 -11.59 -17.31 10.64
CA GLY A 49 -11.23 -17.37 9.23
C GLY A 49 -9.74 -17.23 8.99
N ILE A 50 -9.12 -16.20 9.57
CA ILE A 50 -7.67 -15.99 9.48
C ILE A 50 -6.93 -17.15 10.13
N MET A 51 -7.43 -17.68 11.26
CA MET A 51 -6.84 -18.83 11.94
C MET A 51 -6.78 -20.06 11.04
N SER A 52 -7.90 -20.42 10.42
CA SER A 52 -8.00 -21.52 9.46
C SER A 52 -7.02 -21.34 8.30
N GLU A 53 -7.10 -20.19 7.63
CA GLU A 53 -6.41 -19.95 6.35
C GLU A 53 -4.90 -19.73 6.49
N VAL A 54 -4.48 -19.06 7.56
CA VAL A 54 -3.08 -18.64 7.72
C VAL A 54 -2.30 -19.63 8.59
N PHE A 55 -2.87 -20.09 9.70
CA PHE A 55 -2.14 -20.83 10.73
C PHE A 55 -2.40 -22.33 10.70
N LEU A 56 -3.61 -22.76 10.30
CA LEU A 56 -3.97 -24.18 10.24
C LEU A 56 -3.73 -24.81 8.88
N ALA A 57 -3.69 -24.01 7.81
CA ALA A 57 -3.36 -24.47 6.46
C ALA A 57 -2.02 -25.23 6.41
N THR A 58 -2.04 -26.40 5.78
CA THR A 58 -0.87 -27.24 5.53
C THR A 58 0.07 -26.62 4.49
N GLU A 59 1.32 -27.11 4.41
CA GLU A 59 2.28 -26.66 3.39
C GLU A 59 1.78 -26.90 1.95
N GLU A 60 0.96 -27.92 1.74
CA GLU A 60 0.41 -28.28 0.43
C GLU A 60 -0.76 -27.39 0.02
N GLU A 61 -1.52 -26.89 1.01
CA GLU A 61 -2.63 -25.96 0.79
C GLU A 61 -2.15 -24.52 0.53
N LYS A 62 -0.92 -24.20 0.96
CA LYS A 62 -0.34 -22.86 0.80
C LYS A 62 0.18 -22.65 -0.62
N ALA A 63 -0.11 -21.47 -1.16
CA ALA A 63 0.31 -21.09 -2.51
C ALA A 63 1.84 -20.93 -2.62
N THR A 64 2.48 -20.47 -1.54
CA THR A 64 3.93 -20.23 -1.49
C THR A 64 4.49 -20.57 -0.11
N ARG A 65 5.77 -20.94 -0.03
CA ARG A 65 6.45 -21.21 1.25
C ARG A 65 6.60 -19.95 2.11
N GLN A 66 6.81 -18.81 1.46
CA GLN A 66 6.91 -17.50 2.08
C GLN A 66 5.61 -16.75 1.83
N GLU A 67 4.97 -16.28 2.91
CA GLU A 67 3.71 -15.57 2.84
C GLU A 67 3.78 -14.27 3.61
N PHE A 68 3.08 -13.25 3.11
CA PHE A 68 2.90 -11.99 3.82
C PHE A 68 1.43 -11.62 3.85
N TYR A 69 0.85 -11.56 5.06
CA TYR A 69 -0.53 -11.17 5.27
C TYR A 69 -0.61 -9.80 5.94
N LEU A 70 -1.58 -8.99 5.52
CA LEU A 70 -1.76 -7.64 6.03
C LEU A 70 -3.18 -7.40 6.55
N ILE A 71 -3.28 -6.95 7.79
CA ILE A 71 -4.54 -6.50 8.39
C ILE A 71 -4.66 -4.98 8.21
N LYS A 72 -5.58 -4.57 7.33
CA LYS A 72 -5.91 -3.18 7.02
C LYS A 72 -7.11 -2.71 7.83
N GLY A 73 -7.17 -1.41 8.11
CA GLY A 73 -8.28 -0.81 8.84
C GLY A 73 -7.97 0.61 9.29
N HIS A 74 -9.01 1.40 9.58
CA HIS A 74 -8.85 2.77 10.06
C HIS A 74 -8.18 2.84 11.44
N ALA A 75 -7.74 4.03 11.83
CA ALA A 75 -7.25 4.26 13.19
C ALA A 75 -8.37 3.90 14.19
N GLY A 76 -8.04 3.17 15.27
CA GLY A 76 -9.01 2.84 16.33
C GLY A 76 -9.99 1.73 15.97
N SER A 77 -9.77 0.99 14.88
CA SER A 77 -10.60 -0.17 14.47
C SER A 77 -10.31 -1.45 15.25
N GLY A 78 -9.23 -1.50 16.03
CA GLY A 78 -8.82 -2.70 16.79
C GLY A 78 -7.81 -3.61 16.08
N LYS A 79 -7.14 -3.16 15.01
CA LYS A 79 -6.13 -3.96 14.27
C LYS A 79 -5.06 -4.59 15.17
N SER A 80 -4.42 -3.79 16.02
CA SER A 80 -3.36 -4.27 16.91
C SER A 80 -3.88 -5.28 17.92
N VAL A 81 -5.11 -5.08 18.41
CA VAL A 81 -5.79 -6.03 19.31
C VAL A 81 -6.04 -7.35 18.58
N LEU A 82 -6.57 -7.31 17.35
CA LEU A 82 -6.79 -8.49 16.52
C LEU A 82 -5.48 -9.23 16.21
N LEU A 83 -4.40 -8.51 15.87
CA LEU A 83 -3.09 -9.13 15.61
C LEU A 83 -2.54 -9.84 16.83
N LYS A 84 -2.60 -9.22 18.01
CA LYS A 84 -2.17 -9.87 19.26
C LYS A 84 -3.07 -11.07 19.59
N ARG A 85 -4.38 -10.97 19.44
CA ARG A 85 -5.30 -12.09 19.63
C ARG A 85 -4.94 -13.27 18.72
N LEU A 86 -4.73 -13.04 17.42
CA LEU A 86 -4.32 -14.08 16.47
C LEU A 86 -2.97 -14.70 16.85
N ALA A 87 -1.98 -13.90 17.25
CA ALA A 87 -0.67 -14.39 17.67
C ALA A 87 -0.74 -15.25 18.93
N TRP A 88 -1.56 -14.83 19.90
CA TRP A 88 -1.79 -15.56 21.14
C TRP A 88 -2.49 -16.88 20.89
N ASP A 89 -3.64 -16.86 20.20
CA ASP A 89 -4.41 -18.07 19.91
C ASP A 89 -3.59 -19.07 19.07
N ALA A 90 -2.87 -18.59 18.04
CA ALA A 90 -2.00 -19.44 17.21
C ALA A 90 -0.87 -20.11 18.02
N SER A 91 -0.24 -19.37 18.93
CA SER A 91 0.82 -19.90 19.78
C SER A 91 0.29 -20.88 20.84
N ILE A 92 -0.76 -20.50 21.54
CA ILE A 92 -1.22 -21.20 22.75
C ILE A 92 -2.16 -22.36 22.42
N GLU A 93 -3.14 -22.14 21.56
CA GLU A 93 -4.15 -23.14 21.20
C GLU A 93 -3.60 -24.13 20.16
N TYR A 94 -2.78 -23.67 19.22
CA TYR A 94 -2.35 -24.45 18.04
C TYR A 94 -0.84 -24.77 17.97
N ASP A 95 -0.07 -24.46 19.03
CA ASP A 95 1.37 -24.74 19.17
C ASP A 95 2.21 -24.25 17.97
N ARG A 96 1.84 -23.08 17.42
CA ARG A 96 2.57 -22.42 16.32
C ARG A 96 3.73 -21.59 16.86
N LEU A 97 4.83 -21.57 16.12
CA LEU A 97 6.02 -20.77 16.48
C LEU A 97 5.78 -19.30 16.12
N CYS A 98 5.18 -18.56 17.04
CA CYS A 98 4.84 -17.14 16.87
C CYS A 98 5.86 -16.22 17.55
N LEU A 99 6.42 -15.29 16.78
CA LEU A 99 7.35 -14.26 17.23
C LEU A 99 6.74 -12.89 16.94
N SER A 100 6.63 -12.02 17.93
CA SER A 100 6.16 -10.64 17.75
C SER A 100 7.33 -9.67 17.79
N LEU A 101 7.51 -8.84 16.77
CA LEU A 101 8.56 -7.84 16.74
C LEU A 101 8.31 -6.77 17.81
N ARG A 102 9.36 -6.45 18.57
CA ARG A 102 9.30 -5.36 19.53
C ARG A 102 9.38 -4.02 18.80
N PRO A 103 8.66 -2.98 19.27
CA PRO A 103 8.76 -1.63 18.73
C PRO A 103 10.21 -1.18 18.52
N SER A 104 10.51 -0.78 17.29
CA SER A 104 11.81 -0.27 16.83
C SER A 104 12.96 -1.29 16.82
N ALA A 105 12.65 -2.59 16.85
CA ALA A 105 13.64 -3.65 16.68
C ALA A 105 13.95 -3.90 15.18
N TYR A 106 15.23 -4.00 14.85
CA TYR A 106 15.70 -4.33 13.50
C TYR A 106 16.49 -5.63 13.56
N PRO A 107 15.83 -6.80 13.64
CA PRO A 107 16.52 -8.07 13.71
C PRO A 107 17.26 -8.40 12.41
N GLU A 108 18.37 -9.11 12.55
CA GLU A 108 19.05 -9.77 11.44
C GLU A 108 18.28 -11.03 11.01
N TYR A 109 18.50 -11.49 9.77
CA TYR A 109 17.78 -12.64 9.20
C TYR A 109 18.36 -13.98 9.66
N GLU A 110 19.68 -14.04 9.87
CA GLU A 110 20.44 -15.24 10.18
C GLU A 110 19.89 -16.00 11.42
N PRO A 111 19.51 -15.32 12.52
CA PRO A 111 18.89 -16.00 13.67
C PRO A 111 17.54 -16.67 13.37
N LEU A 112 16.74 -16.17 12.41
CA LEU A 112 15.51 -16.85 11.99
C LEU A 112 15.83 -18.12 11.20
N SER A 113 16.84 -18.07 10.32
CA SER A 113 17.34 -19.24 9.60
C SER A 113 17.86 -20.31 10.56
N GLU A 114 18.60 -19.91 11.60
CA GLU A 114 19.07 -20.81 12.66
C GLU A 114 17.90 -21.42 13.45
N LEU A 115 16.92 -20.61 13.87
CA LEU A 115 15.74 -21.08 14.59
C LEU A 115 14.96 -22.12 13.77
N PHE A 116 14.79 -21.88 12.46
CA PHE A 116 14.14 -22.84 11.58
C PHE A 116 14.94 -24.16 11.48
N ARG A 117 16.27 -24.11 11.37
CA ARG A 117 17.10 -25.32 11.34
C ARG A 117 16.95 -26.17 12.61
N LEU A 118 16.80 -25.52 13.78
CA LEU A 118 16.64 -26.20 15.06
C LEU A 118 15.23 -26.74 15.28
N CYS A 119 14.20 -25.96 14.94
CA CYS A 119 12.82 -26.32 15.24
C CYS A 119 12.12 -27.10 14.13
N GLN A 120 12.56 -26.96 12.86
CA GLN A 120 11.93 -27.51 11.66
C GLN A 120 10.42 -27.19 11.54
N LYS A 121 9.96 -26.11 12.20
CA LYS A 121 8.59 -25.60 12.18
C LYS A 121 8.53 -24.30 11.38
N ARG A 122 7.44 -24.06 10.64
CA ARG A 122 7.16 -22.73 10.04
C ARG A 122 7.21 -21.66 11.13
N ILE A 123 7.84 -20.53 10.81
CA ILE A 123 7.90 -19.37 11.69
C ILE A 123 6.80 -18.37 11.29
N PHE A 124 6.04 -17.91 12.29
CA PHE A 124 5.06 -16.84 12.15
C PHE A 124 5.59 -15.57 12.80
N LEU A 125 5.85 -14.53 12.02
CA LEU A 125 6.43 -13.27 12.48
C LEU A 125 5.38 -12.15 12.43
N PHE A 126 5.12 -11.49 13.56
CA PHE A 126 4.16 -10.40 13.66
C PHE A 126 4.86 -9.03 13.64
N ALA A 127 4.47 -8.15 12.72
CA ALA A 127 5.04 -6.82 12.51
C ALA A 127 3.95 -5.73 12.57
N ASP A 128 3.87 -4.99 13.69
CA ASP A 128 2.87 -3.93 13.88
C ASP A 128 3.52 -2.65 14.46
N PRO A 129 3.48 -1.51 13.75
CA PRO A 129 2.98 -1.32 12.39
C PRO A 129 3.96 -1.79 11.31
N VAL A 130 3.47 -2.13 10.12
CA VAL A 130 4.32 -2.58 8.99
C VAL A 130 5.29 -1.49 8.53
N THR A 131 4.87 -0.22 8.55
CA THR A 131 5.70 0.92 8.13
C THR A 131 7.04 0.99 8.90
N GLU A 132 7.09 0.52 10.15
CA GLU A 132 8.32 0.54 10.96
C GLU A 132 9.35 -0.51 10.52
N TYR A 133 8.91 -1.61 9.91
CA TYR A 133 9.75 -2.78 9.59
C TYR A 133 9.86 -3.05 8.09
N MET A 134 9.60 -2.06 7.23
CA MET A 134 9.50 -2.26 5.78
C MET A 134 10.74 -2.93 5.17
N ASP A 135 11.92 -2.35 5.42
CA ASP A 135 13.18 -2.87 4.91
C ASP A 135 13.48 -4.29 5.46
N THR A 136 13.12 -4.54 6.71
CA THR A 136 13.29 -5.86 7.37
C THR A 136 12.38 -6.91 6.74
N ILE A 137 11.12 -6.57 6.49
CA ILE A 137 10.16 -7.46 5.85
C ILE A 137 10.62 -7.77 4.42
N GLU A 138 11.07 -6.77 3.66
CA GLU A 138 11.59 -6.97 2.31
C GLU A 138 12.82 -7.90 2.31
N ASP A 139 13.84 -7.62 3.14
CA ASP A 139 15.05 -8.43 3.24
C ASP A 139 14.72 -9.88 3.64
N PHE A 140 13.83 -10.07 4.64
CA PHE A 140 13.43 -11.39 5.09
C PHE A 140 12.66 -12.15 4.01
N MET A 141 11.78 -11.49 3.25
CA MET A 141 11.05 -12.14 2.15
C MET A 141 11.99 -12.55 1.02
N ILE A 142 13.01 -11.74 0.69
CA ILE A 142 14.01 -12.06 -0.33
C ILE A 142 14.86 -13.24 0.11
N ARG A 143 15.46 -13.18 1.30
CA ARG A 143 16.37 -14.22 1.81
C ARG A 143 15.63 -15.51 2.13
N ALA A 144 14.43 -15.46 2.72
CA ALA A 144 13.62 -16.65 2.98
C ALA A 144 13.23 -17.38 1.69
N ARG A 145 12.98 -16.65 0.58
CA ARG A 145 12.76 -17.27 -0.73
C ARG A 145 14.00 -17.97 -1.25
N GLN A 146 15.18 -17.37 -1.11
CA GLN A 146 16.46 -17.97 -1.51
C GLN A 146 16.76 -19.26 -0.71
N ASP A 147 16.56 -19.20 0.60
CA ASP A 147 16.78 -20.33 1.52
C ASP A 147 15.64 -21.37 1.53
N LYS A 148 14.53 -21.06 0.83
CA LYS A 148 13.28 -21.84 0.86
C LYS A 148 12.72 -22.05 2.28
N LEU A 149 12.95 -21.10 3.18
CA LEU A 149 12.53 -21.12 4.59
C LEU A 149 11.01 -20.84 4.70
N PRO A 150 10.20 -21.74 5.29
CA PRO A 150 8.77 -21.51 5.52
C PRO A 150 8.53 -20.37 6.52
N LEU A 151 8.20 -19.18 6.01
CA LEU A 151 8.03 -17.95 6.77
C LEU A 151 6.68 -17.33 6.45
N THR A 152 5.88 -17.04 7.47
CA THR A 152 4.66 -16.26 7.31
C THR A 152 4.77 -15.00 8.14
N ILE A 153 4.81 -13.85 7.47
CA ILE A 153 4.78 -12.53 8.14
C ILE A 153 3.33 -12.07 8.19
N ILE A 154 2.85 -11.61 9.34
CA ILE A 154 1.55 -10.95 9.49
C ILE A 154 1.76 -9.56 10.05
N GLY A 155 1.22 -8.54 9.40
CA GLY A 155 1.33 -7.17 9.88
C GLY A 155 0.05 -6.36 9.87
N GLY A 156 0.08 -5.23 10.57
CA GLY A 156 -1.03 -4.28 10.65
C GLY A 156 -0.66 -2.93 10.06
N GLU A 157 -1.54 -2.34 9.26
CA GLU A 157 -1.33 -0.97 8.78
C GLU A 157 -2.63 -0.23 8.45
N ARG A 158 -2.58 1.10 8.45
CA ARG A 158 -3.64 1.97 7.92
C ARG A 158 -3.67 1.92 6.40
N HIS A 159 -4.87 2.07 5.82
CA HIS A 159 -5.03 2.05 4.36
C HIS A 159 -4.16 3.08 3.63
N HIS A 160 -4.11 4.31 4.15
CA HIS A 160 -3.33 5.38 3.53
C HIS A 160 -1.83 5.09 3.62
N GLU A 161 -1.30 4.81 4.82
CA GLU A 161 0.13 4.55 5.04
C GLU A 161 0.64 3.39 4.18
N TRP A 162 -0.12 2.29 4.12
CA TRP A 162 0.20 1.17 3.27
C TRP A 162 0.32 1.56 1.78
N ASN A 163 -0.62 2.38 1.29
CA ASN A 163 -0.63 2.79 -0.11
C ASN A 163 0.45 3.84 -0.45
N THR A 164 0.93 4.62 0.53
CA THR A 164 1.91 5.68 0.28
C THR A 164 3.34 5.32 0.62
N GLU A 165 3.56 4.56 1.70
CA GLU A 165 4.91 4.29 2.23
C GLU A 165 5.35 2.84 1.96
N CYS A 166 4.41 1.90 1.99
CA CYS A 166 4.70 0.46 1.84
C CYS A 166 4.52 -0.08 0.40
N GLU A 167 4.48 0.78 -0.63
CA GLU A 167 4.16 0.38 -2.02
C GLU A 167 5.08 -0.75 -2.54
N HIS A 168 6.36 -0.74 -2.16
CA HIS A 168 7.34 -1.74 -2.55
C HIS A 168 7.08 -3.14 -1.95
N LEU A 169 6.40 -3.22 -0.79
CA LEU A 169 6.06 -4.49 -0.16
C LEU A 169 4.87 -5.19 -0.84
N GLU A 170 4.12 -4.48 -1.67
CA GLU A 170 2.93 -5.03 -2.35
C GLU A 170 3.28 -6.21 -3.26
N ALA A 171 4.48 -6.24 -3.84
CA ALA A 171 4.96 -7.39 -4.65
C ALA A 171 5.13 -8.68 -3.83
N TYR A 172 5.23 -8.58 -2.50
CA TYR A 172 5.37 -9.71 -1.59
C TYR A 172 4.05 -10.10 -0.92
N LEU A 173 3.01 -9.27 -1.00
CA LEU A 173 1.75 -9.46 -0.28
C LEU A 173 0.99 -10.72 -0.77
N THR A 174 0.81 -11.69 0.11
CA THR A 174 0.01 -12.90 -0.14
C THR A 174 -1.47 -12.60 -0.09
N ASP A 175 -1.96 -11.99 1.00
CA ASP A 175 -3.31 -11.44 1.09
C ASP A 175 -3.47 -10.32 2.12
N SER A 176 -4.61 -9.64 2.07
CA SER A 176 -4.99 -8.67 3.10
C SER A 176 -6.40 -8.91 3.63
N TYR A 177 -6.57 -8.60 4.91
CA TYR A 177 -7.83 -8.66 5.61
C TYR A 177 -8.22 -7.26 6.05
N GLU A 178 -9.46 -6.85 5.83
CA GLU A 178 -9.94 -5.54 6.24
C GLU A 178 -10.78 -5.67 7.51
N VAL A 179 -10.39 -4.96 8.56
CA VAL A 179 -11.15 -4.91 9.81
C VAL A 179 -12.38 -4.06 9.60
N ARG A 180 -13.53 -4.73 9.42
CA ARG A 180 -14.84 -4.12 9.25
C ARG A 180 -15.46 -3.67 10.58
N TYR A 181 -16.62 -3.05 10.51
CA TYR A 181 -17.44 -2.73 11.68
C TYR A 181 -17.85 -3.99 12.44
N LEU A 182 -18.20 -3.80 13.72
CA LEU A 182 -18.72 -4.89 14.55
C LEU A 182 -20.09 -5.34 14.04
N SER A 183 -20.28 -6.65 13.96
CA SER A 183 -21.56 -7.33 13.80
C SER A 183 -22.39 -7.26 15.09
N GLU A 184 -23.70 -7.50 15.01
CA GLU A 184 -24.56 -7.55 16.20
C GLU A 184 -24.06 -8.52 17.27
N LYS A 185 -23.59 -9.70 16.87
CA LYS A 185 -23.03 -10.69 17.81
C LYS A 185 -21.77 -10.18 18.52
N GLU A 186 -20.90 -9.49 17.80
CA GLU A 186 -19.70 -8.88 18.39
C GLU A 186 -20.08 -7.71 19.31
N ILE A 187 -21.14 -6.94 18.99
CA ILE A 187 -21.67 -5.88 19.85
C ILE A 187 -22.26 -6.45 21.14
N GLU A 188 -23.03 -7.54 21.06
CA GLU A 188 -23.56 -8.24 22.23
C GLU A 188 -22.44 -8.73 23.16
N ALA A 189 -21.41 -9.37 22.60
CA ALA A 189 -20.24 -9.81 23.36
C ALA A 189 -19.51 -8.61 24.01
N LEU A 190 -19.39 -7.49 23.30
CA LEU A 190 -18.79 -6.27 23.83
C LEU A 190 -19.59 -5.71 25.00
N ILE A 191 -20.92 -5.66 24.89
CA ILE A 191 -21.81 -5.17 25.96
C ILE A 191 -21.66 -6.04 27.21
N ASP A 192 -21.60 -7.36 27.06
CA ASP A 192 -21.40 -8.29 28.18
C ASP A 192 -20.07 -8.02 28.89
N LEU A 193 -18.97 -7.88 28.14
CA LEU A 193 -17.66 -7.52 28.68
C LEU A 193 -17.67 -6.15 29.39
N LEU A 194 -18.25 -5.13 28.77
CA LEU A 194 -18.39 -3.80 29.40
C LEU A 194 -19.23 -3.86 30.68
N THR A 195 -20.25 -4.73 30.74
CA THR A 195 -21.09 -4.94 31.92
C THR A 195 -20.27 -5.59 33.04
N ARG A 196 -19.56 -6.69 32.74
CA ARG A 196 -18.72 -7.42 33.70
C ARG A 196 -17.64 -6.53 34.31
N HIS A 197 -17.06 -5.65 33.51
CA HIS A 197 -15.99 -4.75 33.93
C HIS A 197 -16.47 -3.33 34.30
N LYS A 198 -17.78 -3.12 34.52
CA LYS A 198 -18.37 -1.84 34.96
C LYS A 198 -17.94 -0.64 34.12
N SER A 199 -17.95 -0.81 32.79
CA SER A 199 -17.49 0.16 31.80
C SER A 199 -18.61 0.66 30.86
N LEU A 200 -19.88 0.38 31.17
CA LEU A 200 -21.04 0.82 30.37
C LEU A 200 -21.33 2.33 30.47
N GLY A 201 -21.05 2.96 31.60
CA GLY A 201 -21.30 4.39 31.80
C GLY A 201 -22.77 4.75 31.59
N HIS A 202 -23.06 5.69 30.69
CA HIS A 202 -24.41 6.16 30.36
C HIS A 202 -25.35 5.08 29.82
N LEU A 203 -24.81 3.97 29.31
CA LEU A 203 -25.61 2.82 28.87
C LEU A 203 -26.13 1.98 30.04
N GLU A 204 -25.61 2.22 31.25
CA GLU A 204 -26.03 1.53 32.48
C GLU A 204 -27.49 1.89 32.80
N GLY A 205 -28.37 0.89 32.79
CA GLY A 205 -29.81 1.04 33.02
C GLY A 205 -30.68 1.13 31.77
N MET A 206 -30.09 1.24 30.56
CA MET A 206 -30.84 1.14 29.30
C MET A 206 -31.20 -0.31 28.96
N ARG A 207 -32.23 -0.53 28.14
CA ARG A 207 -32.56 -1.88 27.66
C ARG A 207 -31.48 -2.37 26.69
N LEU A 208 -31.23 -3.68 26.64
CA LEU A 208 -30.20 -4.28 25.76
C LEU A 208 -30.35 -3.82 24.30
N GLU A 209 -31.58 -3.73 23.79
CA GLU A 209 -31.85 -3.24 22.42
C GLU A 209 -31.47 -1.77 22.21
N GLU A 210 -31.61 -0.94 23.24
CA GLU A 210 -31.17 0.47 23.21
C GLU A 210 -29.65 0.58 23.26
N GLN A 211 -28.99 -0.26 24.07
CA GLN A 211 -27.53 -0.36 24.13
C GLN A 211 -26.94 -0.81 22.79
N LYS A 212 -27.53 -1.85 22.17
CA LYS A 212 -27.17 -2.31 20.82
C LYS A 212 -27.37 -1.20 19.79
N SER A 213 -28.50 -0.50 19.82
CA SER A 213 -28.77 0.60 18.90
C SER A 213 -27.76 1.75 19.05
N ALA A 214 -27.39 2.09 20.29
CA ALA A 214 -26.42 3.14 20.58
C ALA A 214 -25.02 2.80 20.08
N LEU A 215 -24.54 1.56 20.32
CA LEU A 215 -23.25 1.09 19.82
C LEU A 215 -23.26 0.88 18.30
N SER A 216 -24.31 0.29 17.72
CA SER A 216 -24.41 0.02 16.28
C SER A 216 -24.41 1.29 15.43
N LYS A 217 -25.22 2.30 15.81
CA LYS A 217 -25.29 3.59 15.08
C LYS A 217 -23.96 4.35 15.07
N ARG A 218 -23.10 4.13 16.07
CA ARG A 218 -21.83 4.87 16.28
C ARG A 218 -20.59 4.05 15.91
N ALA A 219 -20.67 2.71 15.97
CA ALA A 219 -19.62 1.77 15.58
C ALA A 219 -19.23 1.86 14.12
N GLY A 220 -20.13 2.36 13.26
CA GLY A 220 -19.92 2.60 11.84
C GLY A 220 -18.85 3.65 11.47
N ARG A 221 -18.05 4.17 12.42
CA ARG A 221 -16.97 5.14 12.14
C ARG A 221 -15.61 4.65 12.65
N GLN A 222 -15.46 4.42 13.95
CA GLN A 222 -14.26 3.85 14.59
C GLN A 222 -14.65 3.22 15.94
N LEU A 223 -14.15 2.03 16.27
CA LEU A 223 -14.56 1.28 17.48
C LEU A 223 -14.30 2.06 18.77
N LEU A 224 -13.11 2.67 18.89
CA LEU A 224 -12.75 3.48 20.06
C LEU A 224 -13.69 4.67 20.25
N VAL A 225 -14.03 5.36 19.15
CA VAL A 225 -14.95 6.52 19.17
C VAL A 225 -16.34 6.06 19.63
N ALA A 226 -16.84 4.97 19.06
CA ALA A 226 -18.16 4.43 19.37
C ALA A 226 -18.30 4.02 20.84
N LEU A 227 -17.28 3.37 21.40
CA LEU A 227 -17.20 3.05 22.82
C LEU A 227 -17.38 4.30 23.66
N HIS A 228 -16.52 5.31 23.46
CA HIS A 228 -16.56 6.53 24.28
C HIS A 228 -17.84 7.33 24.12
N GLU A 229 -18.34 7.53 22.90
CA GLU A 229 -19.58 8.27 22.69
C GLU A 229 -20.76 7.57 23.35
N ALA A 230 -20.86 6.24 23.21
CA ALA A 230 -21.96 5.48 23.77
C ALA A 230 -21.90 5.45 25.30
N THR A 231 -20.71 5.30 25.90
CA THR A 231 -20.56 5.26 27.35
C THR A 231 -20.64 6.63 28.03
N LEU A 232 -20.36 7.74 27.32
CA LEU A 232 -20.34 9.09 27.92
C LEU A 232 -21.47 10.01 27.42
N GLY A 233 -22.24 9.61 26.40
CA GLY A 233 -23.42 10.35 25.93
C GLY A 233 -23.14 11.65 25.16
N LYS A 234 -21.88 11.96 24.83
CA LYS A 234 -21.44 13.16 24.11
C LYS A 234 -20.67 12.80 22.84
N PRO A 235 -20.53 13.72 21.85
CA PRO A 235 -19.62 13.52 20.72
C PRO A 235 -18.18 13.31 21.18
N PHE A 236 -17.44 12.39 20.56
CA PHE A 236 -16.10 12.02 21.02
C PHE A 236 -15.11 13.18 20.96
N SER A 237 -15.23 14.02 19.95
CA SER A 237 -14.43 15.23 19.82
C SER A 237 -14.61 16.20 20.99
N ASP A 238 -15.81 16.24 21.56
CA ASP A 238 -16.12 17.10 22.70
C ASP A 238 -15.65 16.46 24.00
N ILE A 239 -15.75 15.13 24.13
CA ILE A 239 -15.19 14.39 25.26
C ILE A 239 -13.69 14.61 25.37
N VAL A 240 -12.96 14.47 24.25
CA VAL A 240 -11.50 14.67 24.21
C VAL A 240 -11.13 16.13 24.50
N LEU A 241 -11.92 17.09 24.01
CA LEU A 241 -11.69 18.51 24.28
C LEU A 241 -11.99 18.88 25.75
N ASP A 242 -13.08 18.37 26.30
CA ASP A 242 -13.46 18.54 27.72
C ASP A 242 -12.38 17.92 28.62
N GLU A 243 -11.88 16.73 28.27
CA GLU A 243 -10.76 16.08 28.97
C GLU A 243 -9.50 16.97 28.94
N TYR A 244 -9.11 17.46 27.76
CA TYR A 244 -7.96 18.37 27.64
C TYR A 244 -8.13 19.64 28.50
N LYS A 245 -9.34 20.22 28.51
CA LYS A 245 -9.66 21.42 29.29
C LYS A 245 -9.72 21.16 30.80
N SER A 246 -10.06 19.94 31.21
CA SER A 246 -10.16 19.55 32.62
C SER A 246 -8.80 19.40 33.32
N ILE A 247 -7.70 19.33 32.55
CA ILE A 247 -6.34 19.26 33.10
C ILE A 247 -6.01 20.57 33.81
N THR A 248 -5.93 20.53 35.14
CA THR A 248 -5.75 21.71 36.00
C THR A 248 -4.34 22.31 35.91
N SER A 249 -3.33 21.47 35.68
CA SER A 249 -1.93 21.88 35.56
C SER A 249 -1.62 22.33 34.13
N ARG A 250 -1.33 23.63 33.93
CA ARG A 250 -0.91 24.16 32.61
C ARG A 250 0.33 23.45 32.04
N PRO A 251 1.39 23.15 32.83
CA PRO A 251 2.51 22.34 32.34
C PRO A 251 2.10 20.95 31.85
N ALA A 252 1.20 20.27 32.58
CA ALA A 252 0.70 18.96 32.19
C ALA A 252 -0.15 19.02 30.92
N GLN A 253 -0.99 20.05 30.79
CA GLN A 253 -1.79 20.28 29.58
C GLN A 253 -0.90 20.52 28.34
N SER A 254 0.15 21.36 28.48
CA SER A 254 1.15 21.59 27.42
C SER A 254 1.95 20.32 27.06
N LEU A 255 2.27 19.49 28.06
CA LEU A 255 2.89 18.19 27.84
C LEU A 255 1.98 17.26 27.03
N TYR A 256 0.72 17.14 27.43
CA TYR A 256 -0.23 16.29 26.73
C TYR A 256 -0.37 16.70 25.25
N LEU A 257 -0.42 18.00 24.98
CA LEU A 257 -0.42 18.53 23.62
C LEU A 257 0.84 18.10 22.83
N THR A 258 2.02 18.19 23.43
CA THR A 258 3.29 17.77 22.82
C THR A 258 3.28 16.26 22.51
N VAL A 259 2.79 15.45 23.43
CA VAL A 259 2.62 14.00 23.24
C VAL A 259 1.65 13.71 22.09
N CYS A 260 0.56 14.46 22.00
CA CYS A 260 -0.41 14.32 20.91
C CYS A 260 0.17 14.71 19.54
N ILE A 261 0.91 15.82 19.45
CA ILE A 261 1.54 16.24 18.19
C ILE A 261 2.45 15.15 17.61
N LEU A 262 3.20 14.44 18.46
CA LEU A 262 4.08 13.35 18.00
C LEU A 262 3.31 12.05 17.75
N HIS A 263 2.39 11.68 18.64
CA HIS A 263 1.68 10.41 18.55
C HIS A 263 0.74 10.36 17.33
N ARG A 264 0.19 11.49 16.90
CA ARG A 264 -0.61 11.56 15.67
C ARG A 264 0.22 11.20 14.42
N LEU A 265 1.52 11.52 14.45
CA LEU A 265 2.52 11.17 13.42
C LEU A 265 3.06 9.74 13.58
N GLY A 266 2.51 8.95 14.52
CA GLY A 266 2.97 7.59 14.81
C GLY A 266 4.20 7.50 15.71
N VAL A 267 4.70 8.62 16.24
CA VAL A 267 5.96 8.66 16.99
C VAL A 267 5.71 8.77 18.50
N ALA A 268 6.46 7.99 19.29
CA ALA A 268 6.42 8.08 20.75
C ALA A 268 7.25 9.28 21.24
N THR A 269 6.84 9.93 22.33
CA THR A 269 7.60 11.07 22.90
C THR A 269 8.63 10.57 23.89
N ARG A 270 9.93 10.84 23.69
CA ARG A 270 10.97 10.44 24.64
C ARG A 270 11.02 11.34 25.88
N ALA A 271 11.39 10.78 27.04
CA ALA A 271 11.56 11.53 28.30
C ALA A 271 12.53 12.71 28.15
N GLY A 272 13.65 12.52 27.46
CA GLY A 272 14.62 13.58 27.19
C GLY A 272 14.04 14.75 26.38
N LEU A 273 13.17 14.47 25.40
CA LEU A 273 12.48 15.50 24.63
C LEU A 273 11.53 16.31 25.52
N ILE A 274 10.74 15.63 26.37
CA ILE A 274 9.83 16.29 27.33
C ILE A 274 10.61 17.25 28.23
N SER A 275 11.77 16.82 28.74
CA SER A 275 12.60 17.65 29.63
C SER A 275 13.05 18.93 28.92
N ARG A 276 13.49 18.83 27.66
CA ARG A 276 13.96 19.98 26.88
C ARG A 276 12.83 20.91 26.43
N VAL A 277 11.67 20.36 26.03
CA VAL A 277 10.51 21.17 25.59
C VAL A 277 9.90 21.94 26.77
N HIS A 278 9.75 21.30 27.93
CA HIS A 278 9.02 21.88 29.07
C HIS A 278 9.91 22.43 30.19
N GLY A 279 11.24 22.25 30.10
CA GLY A 279 12.19 22.75 31.10
C GLY A 279 12.05 22.10 32.48
N VAL A 280 11.45 20.91 32.56
CA VAL A 280 11.24 20.19 33.82
C VAL A 280 12.34 19.13 34.01
N PRO A 281 12.95 19.00 35.19
CA PRO A 281 13.92 17.94 35.46
C PRO A 281 13.23 16.59 35.66
N PHE A 282 13.90 15.50 35.29
CA PHE A 282 13.36 14.13 35.39
C PHE A 282 12.82 13.77 36.78
N SER A 283 13.43 14.28 37.85
CA SER A 283 12.97 14.03 39.23
C SER A 283 11.55 14.51 39.51
N LYS A 284 11.10 15.55 38.80
CA LYS A 284 9.78 16.17 38.98
C LYS A 284 8.73 15.70 37.98
N PHE A 285 9.10 14.84 37.03
CA PHE A 285 8.21 14.35 35.99
C PHE A 285 6.99 13.63 36.55
N LYS A 286 7.21 12.70 37.49
CA LYS A 286 6.12 11.88 38.03
C LYS A 286 5.07 12.74 38.74
N GLU A 287 5.50 13.67 39.58
CA GLU A 287 4.61 14.47 40.43
C GLU A 287 3.95 15.63 39.67
N GLN A 288 4.70 16.37 38.84
CA GLN A 288 4.22 17.62 38.23
C GLN A 288 3.60 17.42 36.85
N LEU A 289 3.92 16.32 36.17
CA LEU A 289 3.52 16.09 34.78
C LEU A 289 2.70 14.81 34.62
N PHE A 290 3.15 13.66 35.13
CA PHE A 290 2.47 12.38 34.86
C PHE A 290 1.32 12.06 35.80
N ALA A 291 1.42 12.36 37.11
CA ALA A 291 0.30 12.17 38.03
C ALA A 291 -0.95 12.98 37.61
N PRO A 292 -0.85 14.25 37.15
CA PRO A 292 -1.99 14.97 36.59
C PRO A 292 -2.52 14.43 35.25
N LEU A 293 -1.74 13.60 34.56
CA LEU A 293 -2.08 13.00 33.25
C LEU A 293 -2.33 11.49 33.36
N GLU A 294 -2.57 10.99 34.56
CA GLU A 294 -2.84 9.58 34.80
C GLU A 294 -4.03 9.16 33.93
N PHE A 295 -3.90 8.01 33.25
CA PHE A 295 -4.87 7.50 32.27
C PHE A 295 -5.04 8.32 30.97
N ILE A 296 -4.27 9.40 30.78
CA ILE A 296 -4.25 10.22 29.56
C ILE A 296 -2.95 10.02 28.78
N VAL A 297 -1.81 10.11 29.49
CA VAL A 297 -0.46 9.88 28.96
C VAL A 297 0.16 8.68 29.67
N PHE A 298 0.69 7.75 28.88
CA PHE A 298 1.24 6.50 29.40
C PHE A 298 2.73 6.41 29.15
N ALA A 299 3.45 6.00 30.18
CA ALA A 299 4.88 5.72 30.11
C ALA A 299 5.09 4.23 29.78
N SER A 300 5.88 3.94 28.75
CA SER A 300 6.42 2.61 28.51
C SER A 300 7.95 2.67 28.45
N LYS A 301 8.61 1.61 28.93
CA LYS A 301 10.07 1.52 28.89
C LYS A 301 10.48 0.96 27.54
N HIS A 302 11.24 1.71 26.76
CA HIS A 302 11.73 1.27 25.46
C HIS A 302 12.99 0.41 25.67
N GLY A 303 12.95 -0.85 25.21
CA GLY A 303 13.99 -1.84 25.50
C GLY A 303 15.36 -1.53 24.87
N LEU A 304 15.37 -0.88 23.70
CA LEU A 304 16.59 -0.55 22.94
C LEU A 304 17.27 0.70 23.49
N ILE A 305 16.48 1.74 23.77
CA ILE A 305 16.99 3.04 24.24
C ILE A 305 17.22 3.02 25.77
N ARG A 306 16.65 2.02 26.47
CA ARG A 306 16.62 1.91 27.94
C ARG A 306 16.04 3.16 28.63
N ASP A 307 15.21 3.91 27.91
CA ASP A 307 14.58 5.16 28.34
C ASP A 307 13.04 5.00 28.36
N TYR A 308 12.36 5.92 29.03
CA TYR A 308 10.90 5.99 29.01
C TYR A 308 10.40 6.78 27.79
N VAL A 309 9.40 6.24 27.13
CA VAL A 309 8.65 6.91 26.06
C VAL A 309 7.19 7.06 26.46
N TYR A 310 6.56 8.11 25.94
CA TYR A 310 5.23 8.53 26.32
C TYR A 310 4.33 8.60 25.10
N ARG A 311 3.10 8.11 25.25
CA ARG A 311 2.07 8.10 24.21
C ARG A 311 0.73 8.51 24.82
N SER A 312 -0.12 9.13 24.02
CA SER A 312 -1.54 9.25 24.37
C SER A 312 -2.22 7.89 24.19
N ARG A 313 -3.47 7.75 24.67
CA ARG A 313 -4.26 6.52 24.52
C ARG A 313 -4.26 5.97 23.08
N HIS A 314 -4.39 6.86 22.10
CA HIS A 314 -4.49 6.44 20.71
C HIS A 314 -4.13 7.59 19.75
N PRO A 315 -3.49 7.33 18.58
CA PRO A 315 -3.15 8.39 17.62
C PRO A 315 -4.34 9.22 17.12
N HIS A 316 -5.56 8.64 17.08
CA HIS A 316 -6.76 9.38 16.71
C HIS A 316 -7.19 10.40 17.77
N ILE A 317 -7.02 10.07 19.06
CA ILE A 317 -7.23 11.03 20.15
C ILE A 317 -6.24 12.17 20.00
N ALA A 318 -4.99 11.83 19.67
CA ALA A 318 -3.95 12.80 19.41
C ALA A 318 -4.28 13.76 18.25
N GLU A 319 -4.86 13.23 17.16
CA GLU A 319 -5.35 14.04 16.03
C GLU A 319 -6.47 15.00 16.46
N ILE A 320 -7.46 14.52 17.22
CA ILE A 320 -8.56 15.35 17.70
C ILE A 320 -8.05 16.47 18.60
N VAL A 321 -7.14 16.17 19.53
CA VAL A 321 -6.51 17.19 20.38
C VAL A 321 -5.80 18.22 19.51
N PHE A 322 -5.01 17.78 18.53
CA PHE A 322 -4.32 18.68 17.60
C PHE A 322 -5.29 19.60 16.86
N GLU A 323 -6.36 19.08 16.26
CA GLU A 323 -7.30 19.86 15.45
C GLU A 323 -8.19 20.79 16.29
N ARG A 324 -8.66 20.33 17.46
CA ARG A 324 -9.62 21.07 18.32
C ARG A 324 -8.93 22.09 19.23
N VAL A 325 -7.68 21.83 19.63
CA VAL A 325 -6.91 22.75 20.48
C VAL A 325 -6.12 23.75 19.63
N LEU A 326 -5.44 23.30 18.56
CA LEU A 326 -4.66 24.16 17.68
C LEU A 326 -5.47 24.54 16.45
N VAL A 327 -6.43 25.44 16.65
CA VAL A 327 -7.34 25.90 15.59
C VAL A 327 -6.65 26.89 14.66
N SER A 328 -5.83 27.79 15.20
CA SER A 328 -5.15 28.79 14.38
C SER A 328 -3.86 28.24 13.75
N SER A 329 -3.53 28.74 12.56
CA SER A 329 -2.24 28.42 11.90
C SER A 329 -1.04 28.88 12.73
N GLN A 330 -1.20 29.93 13.53
CA GLN A 330 -0.15 30.46 14.40
C GLN A 330 0.11 29.51 15.58
N ASP A 331 -0.92 29.02 16.27
CA ASP A 331 -0.73 28.11 17.40
C ASP A 331 -0.03 26.81 16.96
N ARG A 332 -0.42 26.28 15.78
CA ARG A 332 0.25 25.12 15.17
C ARG A 332 1.72 25.41 14.88
N PHE A 333 2.02 26.59 14.36
CA PHE A 333 3.37 27.00 14.01
C PHE A 333 4.23 27.12 15.27
N ASP A 334 3.74 27.78 16.32
CA ASP A 334 4.47 27.99 17.57
C ASP A 334 4.79 26.65 18.27
N GLU A 335 3.85 25.71 18.28
CA GLU A 335 4.06 24.37 18.82
C GLU A 335 5.06 23.55 18.00
N TYR A 336 4.97 23.59 16.67
CA TYR A 336 5.96 22.94 15.79
C TYR A 336 7.36 23.54 16.01
N LEU A 337 7.47 24.87 16.08
CA LEU A 337 8.71 25.58 16.32
C LEU A 337 9.34 25.18 17.66
N ARG A 338 8.51 25.09 18.72
CA ARG A 338 8.94 24.69 20.06
C ARG A 338 9.48 23.25 20.07
N ILE A 339 8.76 22.33 19.44
CA ILE A 339 9.14 20.90 19.41
C ILE A 339 10.39 20.69 18.57
N ILE A 340 10.45 21.22 17.35
CA ILE A 340 11.62 21.08 16.48
C ILE A 340 12.88 21.62 17.18
N ASN A 341 12.78 22.76 17.87
CA ASN A 341 13.90 23.32 18.64
C ASN A 341 14.38 22.44 19.81
N ALA A 342 13.61 21.46 20.26
CA ALA A 342 13.98 20.60 21.36
C ALA A 342 14.37 19.18 20.93
N LEU A 343 14.26 18.85 19.63
CA LEU A 343 14.59 17.53 19.11
C LEU A 343 16.10 17.28 19.08
N ASP A 344 16.46 16.03 19.33
CA ASP A 344 17.83 15.52 19.36
C ASP A 344 17.93 14.34 18.39
N VAL A 345 18.27 14.64 17.13
CA VAL A 345 18.16 13.73 15.97
C VAL A 345 19.13 12.55 15.98
N ASP A 346 20.05 12.51 16.96
CA ASP A 346 20.91 11.36 17.20
C ASP A 346 20.12 10.17 17.76
N TYR A 347 18.99 10.43 18.44
CA TYR A 347 18.08 9.40 18.91
C TYR A 347 17.06 9.04 17.84
N ASN A 348 16.89 7.74 17.57
CA ASN A 348 16.01 7.25 16.50
C ASN A 348 14.56 7.77 16.63
N THR A 349 14.01 7.76 17.85
CA THR A 349 12.65 8.26 18.09
C THR A 349 12.50 9.75 17.79
N ASP A 350 13.45 10.58 18.23
CA ASP A 350 13.46 12.01 17.95
C ASP A 350 13.70 12.26 16.44
N ARG A 351 14.48 11.41 15.74
CA ARG A 351 14.68 11.46 14.29
C ARG A 351 13.41 11.16 13.51
N GLU A 352 12.64 10.17 13.91
CA GLU A 352 11.33 9.88 13.28
C GLU A 352 10.34 11.02 13.53
N ALA A 353 10.32 11.60 14.74
CA ALA A 353 9.55 12.81 15.03
C ALA A 353 9.97 13.97 14.11
N PHE A 354 11.28 14.16 13.93
CA PHE A 354 11.83 15.18 13.05
C PHE A 354 11.36 15.00 11.61
N LYS A 355 11.51 13.79 11.03
CA LYS A 355 11.05 13.47 9.67
C LYS A 355 9.55 13.75 9.49
N GLY A 356 8.73 13.31 10.44
CA GLY A 356 7.28 13.51 10.40
C GLY A 356 6.87 14.98 10.43
N LEU A 357 7.53 15.78 11.28
CA LEU A 357 7.27 17.22 11.41
C LEU A 357 7.78 18.03 10.21
N THR A 358 8.76 17.53 9.46
CA THR A 358 9.36 18.23 8.30
C THR A 358 8.86 17.74 6.94
N LYS A 359 7.81 16.91 6.88
CA LYS A 359 7.29 16.36 5.62
C LYS A 359 6.61 17.45 4.77
N ALA A 360 7.11 17.68 3.56
CA ALA A 360 6.75 18.85 2.74
C ALA A 360 5.25 18.93 2.41
N ARG A 361 4.66 17.82 1.95
CA ARG A 361 3.23 17.77 1.61
C ARG A 361 2.34 18.04 2.82
N SER A 362 2.71 17.50 3.98
CA SER A 362 2.00 17.72 5.24
C SER A 362 2.09 19.20 5.65
N LEU A 363 3.27 19.81 5.59
CA LEU A 363 3.44 21.23 5.89
C LEU A 363 2.63 22.15 4.96
N ILE A 364 2.62 21.88 3.64
CA ILE A 364 1.82 22.64 2.67
C ILE A 364 0.32 22.53 2.97
N SER A 365 -0.15 21.36 3.42
CA SER A 365 -1.55 21.19 3.79
C SER A 365 -1.93 21.89 5.10
N LEU A 366 -0.98 22.00 6.04
CA LEU A 366 -1.21 22.56 7.38
C LEU A 366 -1.07 24.08 7.42
N PHE A 367 -0.15 24.66 6.63
CA PHE A 367 0.21 26.07 6.68
C PHE A 367 -0.03 26.72 5.31
N ARG A 368 -0.92 27.72 5.28
CA ARG A 368 -1.21 28.47 4.06
C ARG A 368 -0.11 29.47 3.69
N ASP A 369 0.60 30.01 4.69
CA ASP A 369 1.69 30.96 4.49
C ASP A 369 3.03 30.22 4.24
N PRO A 370 3.65 30.39 3.05
CA PRO A 370 4.95 29.80 2.75
C PRO A 370 6.08 30.29 3.66
N GLN A 371 5.98 31.48 4.26
CA GLN A 371 7.03 32.02 5.14
C GLN A 371 7.11 31.24 6.45
N MET A 372 5.98 30.82 7.02
CA MET A 372 5.96 29.93 8.18
C MET A 372 6.72 28.63 7.88
N ILE A 373 6.44 28.00 6.73
CA ILE A 373 7.13 26.76 6.34
C ILE A 373 8.65 26.97 6.19
N ARG A 374 9.07 28.08 5.58
CA ARG A 374 10.51 28.44 5.47
C ARG A 374 11.18 28.65 6.82
N GLN A 375 10.48 29.24 7.78
CA GLN A 375 10.99 29.41 9.14
C GLN A 375 11.15 28.06 9.84
N LEU A 376 10.18 27.15 9.70
CA LEU A 376 10.30 25.78 10.24
C LEU A 376 11.52 25.05 9.68
N TYR A 377 11.77 25.13 8.37
CA TYR A 377 12.99 24.54 7.78
C TYR A 377 14.28 25.21 8.24
N THR A 378 14.27 26.54 8.45
CA THR A 378 15.42 27.26 9.01
C THR A 378 15.77 26.71 10.39
N VAL A 379 14.77 26.53 11.25
CA VAL A 379 14.97 25.94 12.58
C VAL A 379 15.38 24.47 12.49
N ALA A 380 14.74 23.68 11.62
CA ALA A 380 15.07 22.27 11.44
C ALA A 380 16.56 22.07 11.04
N LYS A 381 17.11 22.93 10.20
CA LYS A 381 18.54 22.91 9.81
C LYS A 381 19.51 23.13 10.97
N THR A 382 19.10 23.87 12.01
CA THR A 382 19.94 24.04 13.21
C THR A 382 20.07 22.75 14.03
N ARG A 383 19.15 21.80 13.84
CA ARG A 383 19.12 20.53 14.56
C ARG A 383 19.78 19.41 13.78
N SER A 384 19.49 19.34 12.47
CA SER A 384 20.06 18.36 11.56
C SER A 384 20.72 19.11 10.42
N SER A 385 21.96 19.53 10.65
CA SER A 385 22.77 20.17 9.60
C SER A 385 23.18 19.11 8.58
N GLU A 386 23.23 19.48 7.30
CA GLU A 386 23.61 18.56 6.21
C GLU A 386 22.70 17.33 5.99
N ASP A 387 21.48 17.30 6.52
CA ASP A 387 20.56 16.18 6.29
C ASP A 387 20.01 16.17 4.84
N PRO A 388 20.33 15.14 4.02
CA PRO A 388 19.90 15.09 2.62
C PRO A 388 18.38 14.96 2.47
N MET A 389 17.71 14.25 3.38
CA MET A 389 16.28 14.04 3.32
C MET A 389 15.53 15.30 3.71
N LEU A 390 16.03 16.04 4.71
CA LEU A 390 15.49 17.36 5.06
C LEU A 390 15.60 18.35 3.88
N MET A 391 16.77 18.40 3.24
CA MET A 391 16.99 19.23 2.04
C MET A 391 16.06 18.84 0.90
N GLN A 392 15.82 17.54 0.70
CA GLN A 392 14.87 17.04 -0.29
C GLN A 392 13.44 17.52 0.02
N GLN A 393 12.97 17.41 1.27
CA GLN A 393 11.63 17.87 1.66
C GLN A 393 11.49 19.38 1.47
N GLU A 394 12.47 20.18 1.88
CA GLU A 394 12.44 21.63 1.67
C GLU A 394 12.43 21.98 0.17
N ALA A 395 13.19 21.27 -0.65
CA ALA A 395 13.18 21.47 -2.09
C ALA A 395 11.85 21.08 -2.74
N ILE A 396 11.22 19.97 -2.31
CA ILE A 396 9.88 19.59 -2.74
C ILE A 396 8.90 20.71 -2.40
N PHE A 397 8.98 21.26 -1.18
CA PHE A 397 8.18 22.42 -0.77
C PHE A 397 8.38 23.61 -1.71
N GLU A 398 9.62 24.05 -1.94
CA GLU A 398 9.93 25.20 -2.81
C GLU A 398 9.55 24.95 -4.29
N MET A 399 9.48 23.67 -4.72
CA MET A 399 9.03 23.31 -6.05
C MET A 399 7.50 23.34 -6.19
N THR A 400 6.75 22.96 -5.16
CA THR A 400 5.29 22.74 -5.24
C THR A 400 4.43 23.86 -4.65
N ALA A 401 4.93 24.57 -3.64
CA ALA A 401 4.14 25.59 -2.96
C ALA A 401 3.94 26.84 -3.83
N PRO A 402 2.76 27.50 -3.75
CA PRO A 402 2.58 28.84 -4.31
C PRO A 402 3.62 29.82 -3.71
N GLY A 403 4.39 30.51 -4.56
CA GLY A 403 5.46 31.41 -4.12
C GLY A 403 6.80 30.73 -3.75
N GLY A 404 6.96 29.44 -4.08
CA GLY A 404 8.21 28.70 -3.92
C GLY A 404 9.33 29.14 -4.89
N SER A 405 10.59 28.94 -4.48
CA SER A 405 11.80 29.32 -5.25
C SER A 405 12.52 28.11 -5.86
N ILE A 406 12.56 28.05 -7.19
CA ILE A 406 13.25 26.99 -7.94
C ILE A 406 14.77 27.08 -7.75
N ASP A 407 15.34 28.28 -7.63
CA ASP A 407 16.78 28.45 -7.37
C ASP A 407 17.17 27.87 -6.02
N LYS A 408 16.35 28.13 -4.99
CA LYS A 408 16.56 27.54 -3.67
C LYS A 408 16.42 26.02 -3.70
N ALA A 409 15.38 25.49 -4.36
CA ALA A 409 15.22 24.04 -4.56
C ALA A 409 16.43 23.41 -5.26
N THR A 410 17.05 24.13 -6.19
CA THR A 410 18.27 23.69 -6.89
C THR A 410 19.45 23.52 -5.94
N GLY A 411 19.77 24.57 -5.18
CA GLY A 411 20.89 24.51 -4.24
C GLY A 411 20.71 23.40 -3.22
N LEU A 412 19.48 23.21 -2.73
CA LEU A 412 19.13 22.16 -1.78
C LEU A 412 19.29 20.75 -2.37
N LEU A 413 18.69 20.45 -3.52
CA LEU A 413 18.77 19.10 -4.10
C LEU A 413 20.15 18.73 -4.60
N GLN A 414 20.91 19.68 -5.16
CA GLN A 414 22.29 19.44 -5.58
C GLN A 414 23.17 19.08 -4.39
N ARG A 415 23.01 19.79 -3.27
CA ARG A 415 23.71 19.51 -2.02
C ARG A 415 23.27 18.16 -1.43
N ALA A 416 21.96 17.89 -1.38
CA ALA A 416 21.42 16.62 -0.92
C ALA A 416 21.98 15.42 -1.71
N TYR A 417 22.01 15.53 -3.04
CA TYR A 417 22.52 14.47 -3.91
C TYR A 417 24.04 14.28 -3.79
N LYS A 418 24.81 15.36 -3.52
CA LYS A 418 26.24 15.24 -3.25
C LYS A 418 26.52 14.43 -1.98
N ILE A 419 25.66 14.57 -0.97
CA ILE A 419 25.79 13.87 0.32
C ILE A 419 25.27 12.42 0.20
N ALA A 420 24.14 12.21 -0.49
CA ALA A 420 23.51 10.90 -0.64
C ALA A 420 23.26 10.52 -2.12
N PRO A 421 24.32 10.22 -2.90
CA PRO A 421 24.22 9.99 -4.35
C PRO A 421 23.49 8.70 -4.74
N TYR A 422 23.37 7.74 -3.81
CA TYR A 422 22.70 6.46 -4.05
C TYR A 422 21.20 6.49 -3.76
N ASN A 423 20.68 7.56 -3.16
CA ASN A 423 19.27 7.67 -2.79
C ASN A 423 18.39 7.92 -4.03
N LYS A 424 17.58 6.91 -4.40
CA LYS A 424 16.69 6.96 -5.58
C LYS A 424 15.63 8.06 -5.49
N ALA A 425 15.11 8.37 -4.29
CA ALA A 425 14.09 9.39 -4.10
C ALA A 425 14.64 10.81 -4.33
N ILE A 426 15.85 11.09 -3.82
CA ILE A 426 16.54 12.36 -4.04
C ILE A 426 16.88 12.51 -5.53
N ALA A 427 17.41 11.45 -6.16
CA ALA A 427 17.67 11.45 -7.60
C ALA A 427 16.40 11.71 -8.42
N HIS A 428 15.27 11.08 -8.08
CA HIS A 428 14.00 11.34 -8.77
C HIS A 428 13.53 12.79 -8.58
N SER A 429 13.69 13.34 -7.37
CA SER A 429 13.36 14.75 -7.09
C SER A 429 14.22 15.73 -7.91
N LEU A 430 15.49 15.39 -8.16
CA LEU A 430 16.35 16.15 -9.09
C LEU A 430 15.84 16.08 -10.53
N ALA A 431 15.39 14.91 -11.00
CA ALA A 431 14.81 14.77 -12.33
C ALA A 431 13.55 15.66 -12.49
N GLU A 432 12.68 15.67 -11.49
CA GLU A 432 11.48 16.53 -11.48
C GLU A 432 11.83 18.03 -11.37
N LEU A 433 12.91 18.39 -10.64
CA LEU A 433 13.41 19.76 -10.60
C LEU A 433 13.87 20.22 -11.99
N ALA A 434 14.66 19.40 -12.69
CA ALA A 434 15.14 19.71 -14.03
C ALA A 434 13.98 19.89 -15.01
N LEU A 435 12.93 19.07 -14.91
CA LEU A 435 11.68 19.26 -15.67
C LEU A 435 10.99 20.60 -15.37
N LYS A 436 10.80 20.93 -14.08
CA LYS A 436 10.18 22.22 -13.70
C LYS A 436 10.99 23.42 -14.17
N LYS A 437 12.31 23.31 -14.23
CA LYS A 437 13.17 24.34 -14.84
C LYS A 437 12.96 24.44 -16.34
N ALA A 438 12.86 23.30 -17.02
CA ALA A 438 12.62 23.28 -18.46
C ALA A 438 11.29 23.95 -18.82
N ASP A 439 10.25 23.77 -18.01
CA ASP A 439 8.94 24.43 -18.18
C ASP A 439 9.00 25.96 -18.05
N ARG A 440 9.99 26.49 -17.31
CA ARG A 440 10.20 27.92 -17.07
C ARG A 440 11.33 28.53 -17.92
N ALA A 441 12.03 27.72 -18.70
CA ALA A 441 13.19 28.17 -19.46
C ALA A 441 12.77 29.08 -20.62
N SER A 442 13.47 30.21 -20.78
CA SER A 442 13.17 31.19 -21.83
C SER A 442 13.73 30.79 -23.20
N THR A 443 14.77 29.96 -23.23
CA THR A 443 15.44 29.55 -24.47
C THR A 443 15.25 28.06 -24.76
N ILE A 444 15.09 27.72 -26.04
CA ILE A 444 14.94 26.33 -26.52
C ILE A 444 16.17 25.49 -26.14
N LEU A 445 17.37 26.09 -26.21
CA LEU A 445 18.62 25.39 -25.88
C LEU A 445 18.69 25.00 -24.41
N GLU A 446 18.34 25.93 -23.51
CA GLU A 446 18.29 25.67 -22.07
C GLU A 446 17.23 24.62 -21.73
N LYS A 447 16.03 24.77 -22.31
CA LYS A 447 14.93 23.80 -22.16
C LYS A 447 15.37 22.39 -22.56
N SER A 448 16.02 22.26 -23.72
CA SER A 448 16.53 20.98 -24.25
C SER A 448 17.61 20.37 -23.36
N LYS A 449 18.53 21.19 -22.84
CA LYS A 449 19.58 20.75 -21.92
C LYS A 449 18.97 20.18 -20.62
N LEU A 450 18.02 20.89 -20.02
CA LEU A 450 17.37 20.51 -18.77
C LEU A 450 16.53 19.24 -18.91
N ARG A 451 15.81 19.08 -20.03
CA ARG A 451 15.09 17.84 -20.36
C ARG A 451 16.03 16.65 -20.49
N ARG A 452 17.16 16.82 -21.18
CA ARG A 452 18.17 15.77 -21.30
C ARG A 452 18.73 15.36 -19.94
N GLU A 453 19.07 16.33 -19.09
CA GLU A 453 19.52 16.07 -17.71
C GLU A 453 18.48 15.27 -16.91
N SER A 454 17.21 15.70 -16.94
CA SER A 454 16.11 14.98 -16.28
C SER A 454 16.00 13.53 -16.78
N ARG A 455 16.05 13.33 -18.10
CA ARG A 455 15.96 12.02 -18.75
C ARG A 455 17.11 11.10 -18.32
N GLU A 456 18.35 11.60 -18.31
CA GLU A 456 19.52 10.83 -17.90
C GLU A 456 19.40 10.33 -16.45
N ILE A 457 18.89 11.17 -15.55
CA ILE A 457 18.66 10.79 -14.15
C ILE A 457 17.56 9.72 -14.06
N ALA A 458 16.42 9.92 -14.73
CA ALA A 458 15.32 8.96 -14.73
C ALA A 458 15.74 7.59 -15.29
N LEU A 459 16.48 7.56 -16.41
CA LEU A 459 16.99 6.31 -17.00
C LEU A 459 18.00 5.60 -16.09
N ARG A 460 18.82 6.34 -15.34
CA ARG A 460 19.74 5.78 -14.35
C ARG A 460 19.01 5.13 -13.16
N ILE A 461 17.86 5.66 -12.78
CA ILE A 461 17.01 5.05 -11.74
C ILE A 461 16.41 3.74 -12.28
N LEU A 462 15.92 3.76 -13.53
CA LEU A 462 15.33 2.59 -14.19
C LEU A 462 16.35 1.45 -14.37
N SER A 463 17.60 1.75 -14.73
CA SER A 463 18.64 0.74 -14.93
C SER A 463 19.03 0.00 -13.64
N LYS A 464 18.80 0.61 -12.48
CA LYS A 464 19.05 0.00 -11.15
C LYS A 464 17.84 -0.79 -10.61
N GLY A 465 16.83 -1.07 -11.44
CA GLY A 465 15.59 -1.71 -11.04
C GLY A 465 14.70 -0.77 -10.21
N SER A 466 13.75 -0.12 -10.89
CA SER A 466 12.67 0.63 -10.22
C SER A 466 11.44 -0.27 -10.04
N LEU A 467 10.86 -0.25 -8.85
CA LEU A 467 9.57 -0.85 -8.55
C LEU A 467 8.41 0.14 -8.70
N SER A 468 8.70 1.40 -9.05
CA SER A 468 7.70 2.44 -9.26
C SER A 468 7.65 2.89 -10.71
N ALA A 469 6.43 3.19 -11.18
CA ALA A 469 6.15 3.75 -12.50
C ALA A 469 6.62 5.20 -12.66
N TYR A 470 6.96 5.92 -11.57
CA TYR A 470 7.27 7.34 -11.62
C TYR A 470 8.39 7.71 -12.60
N SER A 471 9.50 6.95 -12.62
CA SER A 471 10.60 7.26 -13.54
C SER A 471 10.25 7.02 -15.00
N TYR A 472 9.42 6.00 -15.32
CA TYR A 472 8.89 5.83 -16.68
C TYR A 472 7.97 6.98 -17.05
N HIS A 473 7.07 7.38 -16.14
CA HIS A 473 6.18 8.51 -16.34
C HIS A 473 6.96 9.81 -16.61
N THR A 474 8.02 10.09 -15.85
CA THR A 474 8.93 11.22 -16.09
C THR A 474 9.54 11.17 -17.51
N VAL A 475 10.06 10.02 -17.95
CA VAL A 475 10.63 9.87 -19.31
C VAL A 475 9.59 10.08 -20.41
N ILE A 476 8.40 9.49 -20.25
CA ILE A 476 7.32 9.61 -21.23
C ILE A 476 6.84 11.07 -21.30
N LYS A 477 6.67 11.73 -20.15
CA LYS A 477 6.29 13.15 -20.08
C LYS A 477 7.27 14.03 -20.85
N ILE A 478 8.58 13.86 -20.64
CA ILE A 478 9.61 14.58 -21.41
C ILE A 478 9.43 14.35 -22.91
N GLY A 479 9.24 13.10 -23.32
CA GLY A 479 9.05 12.74 -24.72
C GLY A 479 7.82 13.41 -25.34
N LEU A 480 6.69 13.44 -24.62
CA LEU A 480 5.46 14.09 -25.07
C LEU A 480 5.62 15.61 -25.24
N ASP A 481 6.30 16.26 -24.29
CA ASP A 481 6.53 17.70 -24.37
C ASP A 481 7.49 18.04 -25.53
N GLU A 482 8.50 17.21 -25.80
CA GLU A 482 9.37 17.35 -26.99
C GLU A 482 8.62 17.09 -28.30
N LEU A 483 7.73 16.10 -28.33
CA LEU A 483 6.94 15.80 -29.51
C LEU A 483 6.01 16.95 -29.88
N SER A 484 5.38 17.57 -28.87
CA SER A 484 4.52 18.74 -29.07
C SER A 484 5.27 19.90 -29.74
N GLU A 485 6.53 20.13 -29.37
CA GLU A 485 7.36 21.17 -30.00
C GLU A 485 7.82 20.79 -31.41
N LEU A 486 8.20 19.52 -31.62
CA LEU A 486 8.55 19.02 -32.95
C LEU A 486 7.37 19.08 -33.92
N MET A 487 6.13 18.96 -33.42
CA MET A 487 4.94 19.10 -34.23
C MET A 487 4.70 20.53 -34.75
N GLU A 488 5.20 21.55 -34.04
CA GLU A 488 5.08 22.96 -34.44
C GLU A 488 6.19 23.38 -35.42
N HIS A 489 7.42 22.89 -35.21
CA HIS A 489 8.62 23.43 -35.86
C HIS A 489 9.60 22.38 -36.43
N GLY A 490 9.36 21.09 -36.20
CA GLY A 490 10.25 20.00 -36.61
C GLY A 490 10.01 19.47 -38.02
N ASP A 491 10.96 18.67 -38.51
CA ASP A 491 10.80 17.89 -39.74
C ASP A 491 10.13 16.54 -39.49
N GLU A 492 9.60 15.92 -40.55
CA GLU A 492 8.87 14.64 -40.45
C GLU A 492 9.75 13.53 -39.82
N SER A 493 11.05 13.50 -40.13
CA SER A 493 12.02 12.52 -39.62
C SER A 493 12.25 12.61 -38.11
N ALA A 494 12.33 13.82 -37.55
CA ALA A 494 12.46 14.02 -36.11
C ALA A 494 11.19 13.61 -35.36
N ILE A 495 10.01 13.91 -35.93
CA ILE A 495 8.72 13.49 -35.39
C ILE A 495 8.65 11.96 -35.31
N ASP A 496 9.01 11.26 -36.40
CA ASP A 496 8.98 9.79 -36.45
C ASP A 496 9.90 9.14 -35.41
N ARG A 497 11.14 9.65 -35.28
CA ARG A 497 12.08 9.15 -34.27
C ARG A 497 11.54 9.36 -32.86
N LYS A 498 10.93 10.51 -32.59
CA LYS A 498 10.38 10.82 -31.27
C LYS A 498 9.18 9.92 -30.94
N ILE A 499 8.28 9.71 -31.89
CA ILE A 499 7.14 8.80 -31.71
C ILE A 499 7.61 7.38 -31.37
N LYS A 500 8.65 6.89 -32.07
CA LYS A 500 9.26 5.59 -31.79
C LYS A 500 9.83 5.48 -30.37
N GLU A 501 10.54 6.51 -29.91
CA GLU A 501 11.09 6.56 -28.54
C GLU A 501 10.01 6.53 -27.45
N ILE A 502 8.92 7.27 -27.67
CA ILE A 502 7.79 7.32 -26.73
C ILE A 502 7.06 5.98 -26.70
N GLU A 503 6.79 5.38 -27.87
CA GLU A 503 6.15 4.06 -27.96
C GLU A 503 6.96 2.98 -27.25
N ASP A 504 8.28 2.95 -27.44
CA ASP A 504 9.16 1.99 -26.75
C ASP A 504 9.07 2.16 -25.23
N SER A 505 9.08 3.41 -24.75
CA SER A 505 8.98 3.72 -23.32
C SER A 505 7.62 3.30 -22.75
N ILE A 506 6.52 3.56 -23.45
CA ILE A 506 5.17 3.16 -23.03
C ILE A 506 5.00 1.65 -23.06
N THR A 507 5.53 0.97 -24.09
CA THR A 507 5.47 -0.49 -24.20
C THR A 507 6.18 -1.14 -23.01
N LYS A 508 7.41 -0.70 -22.69
CA LYS A 508 8.16 -1.18 -21.53
C LYS A 508 7.47 -0.86 -20.20
N ALA A 509 6.91 0.34 -20.08
CA ALA A 509 6.20 0.75 -18.87
C ALA A 509 4.93 -0.09 -18.65
N SER A 510 4.13 -0.31 -19.70
CA SER A 510 2.88 -1.08 -19.65
C SER A 510 3.13 -2.55 -19.33
N GLN A 511 4.23 -3.13 -19.85
CA GLN A 511 4.62 -4.50 -19.53
C GLN A 511 5.01 -4.68 -18.06
N ARG A 512 5.71 -3.69 -17.49
CA ARG A 512 6.22 -3.75 -16.12
C ARG A 512 5.21 -3.28 -15.07
N PHE A 513 4.37 -2.32 -15.43
CA PHE A 513 3.33 -1.74 -14.59
C PHE A 513 1.98 -1.77 -15.31
N PRO A 514 1.40 -2.97 -15.54
CA PRO A 514 0.06 -3.08 -16.10
C PRO A 514 -0.94 -2.28 -15.27
N ASP A 515 -1.90 -1.65 -15.95
CA ASP A 515 -3.03 -0.96 -15.32
C ASP A 515 -2.67 0.25 -14.43
N ASN A 516 -1.44 0.74 -14.54
CA ASN A 516 -1.00 1.93 -13.82
C ASN A 516 -1.64 3.21 -14.40
N SER A 517 -2.32 3.98 -13.55
CA SER A 517 -3.03 5.19 -13.95
C SER A 517 -2.16 6.23 -14.64
N PHE A 518 -0.91 6.41 -14.19
CA PHE A 518 0.00 7.39 -14.80
C PHE A 518 0.42 6.99 -16.21
N ILE A 519 0.56 5.69 -16.48
CA ILE A 519 0.92 5.19 -17.80
C ILE A 519 -0.28 5.30 -18.76
N PHE A 520 -1.49 5.02 -18.29
CA PHE A 520 -2.71 5.23 -19.07
C PHE A 520 -2.98 6.70 -19.39
N GLU A 521 -2.80 7.59 -18.40
CA GLU A 521 -2.89 9.03 -18.62
C GLU A 521 -1.89 9.49 -19.70
N ALA A 522 -0.65 9.02 -19.62
CA ALA A 522 0.39 9.36 -20.59
C ALA A 522 0.10 8.81 -22.00
N GLU A 523 -0.41 7.58 -22.11
CA GLU A 523 -0.81 6.98 -23.40
C GLU A 523 -2.01 7.70 -24.02
N ALA A 524 -3.02 8.06 -23.22
CA ALA A 524 -4.17 8.84 -23.69
C ALA A 524 -3.73 10.22 -24.19
N ARG A 525 -2.84 10.89 -23.45
CA ARG A 525 -2.23 12.17 -23.88
C ARG A 525 -1.46 12.00 -25.19
N PHE A 526 -0.75 10.89 -25.38
CA PHE A 526 0.00 10.61 -26.60
C PHE A 526 -0.90 10.43 -27.82
N CYS A 527 -1.95 9.61 -27.71
CA CYS A 527 -2.94 9.42 -28.77
C CYS A 527 -3.61 10.73 -29.15
N LYS A 528 -4.05 11.51 -28.16
CA LYS A 528 -4.64 12.83 -28.39
C LYS A 528 -3.68 13.76 -29.13
N LEU A 529 -2.43 13.84 -28.70
CA LEU A 529 -1.42 14.71 -29.31
C LEU A 529 -1.18 14.38 -30.79
N ILE A 530 -1.12 13.09 -31.16
CA ILE A 530 -1.00 12.68 -32.56
C ILE A 530 -2.30 12.96 -33.33
N ASN A 531 -3.45 12.69 -32.73
CA ASN A 531 -4.74 12.86 -33.40
C ASN A 531 -5.04 14.34 -33.73
N ASP A 532 -4.70 15.24 -32.80
CA ASP A 532 -4.88 16.67 -32.96
C ASP A 532 -3.92 17.27 -34.02
N ASN A 533 -2.98 16.48 -34.55
CA ASN A 533 -2.01 16.93 -35.55
C ASN A 533 -1.99 16.04 -36.81
N PRO A 534 -2.70 16.44 -37.90
CA PRO A 534 -2.76 15.66 -39.14
C PRO A 534 -1.39 15.35 -39.77
N LYS A 535 -0.41 16.26 -39.63
CA LYS A 535 0.95 16.05 -40.17
C LYS A 535 1.66 14.89 -39.49
N ALA A 536 1.43 14.69 -38.19
CA ALA A 536 2.04 13.59 -37.44
C ALA A 536 1.49 12.23 -37.88
N LEU A 537 0.17 12.15 -38.13
CA LEU A 537 -0.44 10.92 -38.64
C LEU A 537 0.04 10.60 -40.06
N ASP A 538 0.16 11.59 -40.94
CA ASP A 538 0.66 11.39 -42.29
C ASP A 538 2.15 11.03 -42.30
N SER A 539 2.96 11.65 -41.43
CA SER A 539 4.36 11.30 -41.24
C SER A 539 4.50 9.83 -40.82
N LEU A 540 3.69 9.38 -39.85
CA LEU A 540 3.69 7.97 -39.42
C LEU A 540 3.34 7.01 -40.56
N LYS A 541 2.33 7.34 -41.37
CA LYS A 541 1.95 6.52 -42.54
C LYS A 541 3.09 6.42 -43.56
N LYS A 542 3.76 7.54 -43.87
CA LYS A 542 4.94 7.57 -44.75
C LYS A 542 6.11 6.79 -44.15
N ALA A 543 6.39 6.96 -42.87
CA ALA A 543 7.46 6.27 -42.17
C ALA A 543 7.28 4.74 -42.24
N PHE A 544 6.03 4.28 -42.08
CA PHE A 544 5.69 2.86 -42.21
C PHE A 544 5.81 2.35 -43.65
N SER A 545 5.42 3.14 -44.65
CA SER A 545 5.56 2.73 -46.05
C SER A 545 7.03 2.57 -46.47
N ILE A 546 7.93 3.39 -45.90
CA ILE A 546 9.38 3.29 -46.11
C ILE A 546 9.98 2.10 -45.34
N ASN A 547 9.58 1.91 -44.08
CA ASN A 547 10.12 0.85 -43.22
C ASN A 547 9.02 0.04 -42.54
N LYS A 548 8.48 -0.93 -43.27
CA LYS A 548 7.47 -1.87 -42.77
C LYS A 548 7.97 -2.75 -41.62
N ARG A 549 9.28 -2.90 -41.42
CA ARG A 549 9.85 -3.74 -40.34
C ARG A 549 9.80 -3.09 -38.96
N SER A 550 9.41 -1.82 -38.85
CA SER A 550 9.44 -1.07 -37.59
C SER A 550 8.23 -1.39 -36.69
N PRO A 551 8.42 -2.13 -35.57
CA PRO A 551 7.30 -2.56 -34.72
C PRO A 551 6.61 -1.39 -34.03
N TYR A 552 7.37 -0.42 -33.54
CA TYR A 552 6.85 0.73 -32.81
C TYR A 552 5.95 1.62 -33.69
N ILE A 553 6.32 1.83 -34.95
CA ILE A 553 5.53 2.63 -35.89
C ILE A 553 4.23 1.88 -36.22
N ALA A 554 4.32 0.57 -36.47
CA ALA A 554 3.15 -0.26 -36.74
C ALA A 554 2.17 -0.28 -35.57
N ILE A 555 2.66 -0.48 -34.34
CA ILE A 555 1.86 -0.45 -33.11
C ILE A 555 1.22 0.93 -32.93
N ARG A 556 1.97 2.01 -33.14
CA ARG A 556 1.42 3.36 -33.00
C ARG A 556 0.33 3.66 -34.03
N LEU A 557 0.56 3.33 -35.30
CA LEU A 557 -0.46 3.47 -36.34
C LEU A 557 -1.71 2.64 -36.01
N ALA A 558 -1.56 1.39 -35.58
CA ALA A 558 -2.68 0.56 -35.18
C ALA A 558 -3.47 1.16 -34.00
N ARG A 559 -2.78 1.73 -33.01
CA ARG A 559 -3.41 2.47 -31.90
C ARG A 559 -4.16 3.71 -32.37
N MET A 560 -3.63 4.45 -33.33
CA MET A 560 -4.32 5.61 -33.92
C MET A 560 -5.56 5.19 -34.70
N TYR A 561 -5.50 4.08 -35.43
CA TYR A 561 -6.64 3.50 -36.13
C TYR A 561 -7.72 3.05 -35.13
N GLU A 562 -7.36 2.36 -34.05
CA GLU A 562 -8.30 2.01 -32.98
C GLU A 562 -8.90 3.23 -32.27
N TYR A 563 -8.10 4.28 -32.04
CA TYR A 563 -8.59 5.54 -31.45
C TYR A 563 -9.65 6.22 -32.34
N ASN A 564 -9.56 6.00 -33.66
CA ASN A 564 -10.49 6.52 -34.66
C ASN A 564 -11.54 5.48 -35.12
N ASP A 565 -11.78 4.44 -34.31
CA ASP A 565 -12.79 3.40 -34.53
C ASP A 565 -12.63 2.58 -35.83
N ASP A 566 -11.38 2.38 -36.29
CA ASP A 566 -11.03 1.61 -37.49
C ASP A 566 -10.02 0.46 -37.17
N PRO A 567 -10.42 -0.57 -36.40
CA PRO A 567 -9.51 -1.64 -35.99
C PRO A 567 -9.02 -2.52 -37.16
N GLU A 568 -9.75 -2.57 -38.28
CA GLU A 568 -9.42 -3.39 -39.45
C GLU A 568 -8.16 -2.88 -40.17
N ASN A 569 -8.05 -1.57 -40.40
CA ASN A 569 -6.83 -1.00 -40.94
C ASN A 569 -5.65 -1.13 -39.97
N GLY A 570 -5.90 -0.98 -38.67
CA GLY A 570 -4.88 -1.24 -37.66
C GLY A 570 -4.32 -2.66 -37.73
N LEU A 571 -5.19 -3.66 -37.89
CA LEU A 571 -4.79 -5.06 -38.05
C LEU A 571 -3.97 -5.28 -39.33
N ARG A 572 -4.38 -4.67 -40.46
CA ARG A 572 -3.65 -4.76 -41.73
C ARG A 572 -2.22 -4.25 -41.59
N ILE A 573 -2.02 -3.08 -40.98
CA ILE A 573 -0.70 -2.48 -40.75
C ILE A 573 0.20 -3.42 -39.94
N LEU A 574 -0.33 -4.04 -38.87
CA LEU A 574 0.45 -4.95 -38.06
C LEU A 574 0.80 -6.25 -38.80
N LYS A 575 -0.11 -6.79 -39.61
CA LYS A 575 0.19 -7.97 -40.45
C LYS A 575 1.26 -7.67 -41.49
N GLU A 576 1.20 -6.52 -42.17
CA GLU A 576 2.27 -6.05 -43.07
C GLU A 576 3.61 -5.92 -42.34
N CYS A 577 3.61 -5.52 -41.06
CA CYS A 577 4.81 -5.47 -40.24
C CYS A 577 5.36 -6.87 -39.93
N LEU A 578 4.50 -7.83 -39.58
CA LEU A 578 4.89 -9.21 -39.28
C LEU A 578 5.36 -9.98 -40.51
N GLU A 579 4.88 -9.68 -41.71
CA GLU A 579 5.45 -10.24 -42.95
C GLU A 579 6.93 -9.88 -43.09
N ALA A 580 7.31 -8.67 -42.68
CA ALA A 580 8.67 -8.18 -42.77
C ALA A 580 9.51 -8.48 -41.50
N ASN A 581 8.88 -8.67 -40.35
CA ASN A 581 9.51 -9.01 -39.07
C ASN A 581 8.67 -10.01 -38.24
N PRO A 582 8.69 -11.31 -38.59
CA PRO A 582 7.78 -12.29 -37.98
C PRO A 582 8.02 -12.55 -36.49
N SER A 583 9.24 -12.30 -35.99
CA SER A 583 9.65 -12.62 -34.61
C SER A 583 9.32 -11.53 -33.60
N ASP A 584 8.76 -10.39 -34.02
CA ASP A 584 8.52 -9.27 -33.11
C ASP A 584 7.39 -9.56 -32.12
N LYS A 585 7.76 -9.75 -30.85
CA LYS A 585 6.84 -10.14 -29.78
C LYS A 585 5.71 -9.13 -29.55
N SER A 586 6.03 -7.83 -29.58
CA SER A 586 5.09 -6.75 -29.29
C SER A 586 4.05 -6.62 -30.40
N VAL A 587 4.45 -6.74 -31.66
CA VAL A 587 3.52 -6.73 -32.79
C VAL A 587 2.66 -7.99 -32.80
N ASN A 588 3.25 -9.18 -32.55
CA ASN A 588 2.50 -10.43 -32.41
C ASN A 588 1.41 -10.30 -31.31
N PHE A 589 1.77 -9.74 -30.15
CA PHE A 589 0.80 -9.49 -29.08
C PHE A 589 -0.33 -8.57 -29.54
N ARG A 590 0.00 -7.44 -30.19
CA ARG A 590 -1.01 -6.47 -30.63
C ARG A 590 -1.96 -7.06 -31.68
N VAL A 591 -1.45 -7.84 -32.62
CA VAL A 591 -2.27 -8.57 -33.61
C VAL A 591 -3.27 -9.49 -32.91
N ALA A 592 -2.80 -10.29 -31.95
CA ALA A 592 -3.68 -11.17 -31.19
C ALA A 592 -4.78 -10.41 -30.43
N MET A 593 -4.44 -9.29 -29.80
CA MET A 593 -5.41 -8.47 -29.07
C MET A 593 -6.45 -7.82 -29.99
N LEU A 594 -6.05 -7.37 -31.19
CA LEU A 594 -6.96 -6.83 -32.19
C LEU A 594 -7.88 -7.91 -32.79
N LEU A 595 -7.32 -9.06 -33.17
CA LEU A 595 -8.10 -10.21 -33.64
C LEU A 595 -9.12 -10.65 -32.59
N GLY A 596 -8.75 -10.65 -31.31
CA GLY A 596 -9.66 -10.98 -30.21
C GLY A 596 -10.86 -10.04 -30.05
N LYS A 597 -10.82 -8.83 -30.62
CA LYS A 597 -11.96 -7.91 -30.67
C LYS A 597 -12.90 -8.17 -31.85
N ILE A 598 -12.45 -8.92 -32.86
CA ILE A 598 -13.20 -9.22 -34.08
C ILE A 598 -13.92 -10.57 -33.89
N PRO A 599 -15.27 -10.61 -33.82
CA PRO A 599 -16.00 -11.84 -33.53
C PRO A 599 -15.77 -12.98 -34.53
N SER A 600 -15.46 -12.64 -35.79
CA SER A 600 -15.22 -13.59 -36.88
C SER A 600 -13.76 -14.06 -37.00
N ALA A 601 -12.86 -13.61 -36.12
CA ALA A 601 -11.44 -13.94 -36.22
C ALA A 601 -11.16 -15.44 -35.97
N ASN A 602 -10.19 -15.98 -36.70
CA ASN A 602 -9.79 -17.39 -36.57
C ASN A 602 -9.06 -17.61 -35.23
N LYS A 603 -9.62 -18.48 -34.38
CA LYS A 603 -9.04 -18.87 -33.08
C LYS A 603 -7.63 -19.44 -33.20
N ALA A 604 -7.34 -20.25 -34.22
CA ALA A 604 -6.00 -20.80 -34.43
C ALA A 604 -4.98 -19.70 -34.74
N GLU A 605 -5.39 -18.67 -35.47
CA GLU A 605 -4.57 -17.49 -35.77
C GLU A 605 -4.29 -16.68 -34.49
N ILE A 606 -5.30 -16.46 -33.64
CA ILE A 606 -5.12 -15.80 -32.33
C ILE A 606 -4.12 -16.58 -31.46
N LYS A 607 -4.28 -17.90 -31.34
CA LYS A 607 -3.37 -18.77 -30.58
C LYS A 607 -1.93 -18.65 -31.07
N HIS A 608 -1.74 -18.64 -32.40
CA HIS A 608 -0.43 -18.53 -33.03
C HIS A 608 0.28 -17.24 -32.62
N TYR A 609 -0.40 -16.09 -32.78
CA TYR A 609 0.17 -14.79 -32.45
C TYR A 609 0.39 -14.61 -30.93
N LEU A 610 -0.52 -15.10 -30.08
CA LEU A 610 -0.32 -15.11 -28.63
C LEU A 610 0.91 -15.92 -28.23
N ARG A 611 1.13 -17.11 -28.78
CA ARG A 611 2.30 -17.92 -28.41
C ARG A 611 3.62 -17.25 -28.78
N ARG A 612 3.65 -16.54 -29.92
CA ARG A 612 4.83 -15.82 -30.43
C ARG A 612 5.10 -14.50 -29.73
N SER A 613 4.17 -14.03 -28.90
CA SER A 613 4.31 -12.77 -28.16
C SER A 613 5.23 -12.85 -26.95
N PHE A 614 5.75 -14.03 -26.61
CA PHE A 614 6.69 -14.21 -25.50
C PHE A 614 7.58 -15.44 -25.70
N THR A 615 8.71 -15.47 -25.01
CA THR A 615 9.56 -16.66 -24.83
C THR A 615 9.50 -17.12 -23.39
N GLU A 616 9.80 -18.39 -23.15
CA GLU A 616 9.86 -18.92 -21.79
C GLU A 616 10.91 -18.17 -20.96
N GLY A 617 10.52 -17.76 -19.75
CA GLY A 617 11.39 -17.01 -18.82
C GLY A 617 11.53 -15.51 -19.10
N ASP A 618 10.85 -14.96 -20.12
CA ASP A 618 10.86 -13.50 -20.33
C ASP A 618 9.86 -12.75 -19.45
N THR A 619 9.95 -11.42 -19.47
CA THR A 619 9.11 -10.52 -18.66
C THR A 619 7.84 -10.05 -19.38
N ASN A 620 7.44 -10.69 -20.49
CA ASN A 620 6.21 -10.34 -21.21
C ASN A 620 4.99 -10.98 -20.52
N TYR A 621 4.79 -10.63 -19.26
CA TYR A 621 3.81 -11.27 -18.38
C TYR A 621 2.37 -11.11 -18.87
N GLU A 622 2.04 -9.96 -19.46
CA GLU A 622 0.70 -9.70 -20.02
C GLU A 622 0.40 -10.64 -21.21
N ALA A 623 1.36 -10.82 -22.10
CA ALA A 623 1.28 -11.74 -23.23
C ALA A 623 1.14 -13.19 -22.77
N GLN A 624 1.93 -13.59 -21.78
CA GLN A 624 1.82 -14.91 -21.13
C GLN A 624 0.43 -15.12 -20.52
N PHE A 625 -0.12 -14.11 -19.83
CA PHE A 625 -1.46 -14.16 -19.24
C PHE A 625 -2.54 -14.37 -20.31
N TRP A 626 -2.55 -13.56 -21.38
CA TRP A 626 -3.56 -13.68 -22.43
C TRP A 626 -3.45 -15.00 -23.20
N TYR A 627 -2.23 -15.50 -23.41
CA TYR A 627 -2.01 -16.83 -23.96
C TYR A 627 -2.57 -17.92 -23.06
N ALA A 628 -2.22 -17.93 -21.76
CA ALA A 628 -2.70 -18.91 -20.80
C ALA A 628 -4.23 -18.93 -20.72
N ARG A 629 -4.85 -17.76 -20.65
CA ARG A 629 -6.30 -17.61 -20.71
C ARG A 629 -6.89 -18.19 -22.00
N PHE A 630 -6.32 -17.84 -23.16
CA PHE A 630 -6.83 -18.31 -24.45
C PHE A 630 -6.78 -19.84 -24.53
N VAL A 631 -5.65 -20.43 -24.18
CA VAL A 631 -5.42 -21.88 -24.18
C VAL A 631 -6.37 -22.59 -23.20
N TYR A 632 -6.61 -21.99 -22.03
CA TYR A 632 -7.59 -22.50 -21.07
C TYR A 632 -9.01 -22.52 -21.65
N MET A 633 -9.41 -21.46 -22.37
CA MET A 633 -10.73 -21.37 -23.01
C MET A 633 -10.90 -22.37 -24.16
N GLU A 634 -9.80 -22.76 -24.81
CA GLU A 634 -9.76 -23.83 -25.82
C GLU A 634 -9.63 -25.25 -25.21
N ARG A 635 -9.81 -25.39 -23.88
CA ARG A 635 -9.81 -26.65 -23.12
C ARG A 635 -8.45 -27.35 -22.99
N GLU A 636 -7.36 -26.64 -23.25
CA GLU A 636 -5.99 -27.10 -23.00
C GLU A 636 -5.56 -26.68 -21.57
N HIS A 637 -6.07 -27.37 -20.55
CA HIS A 637 -5.92 -26.93 -19.15
C HIS A 637 -4.49 -27.03 -18.62
N GLU A 638 -3.79 -28.16 -18.80
CA GLU A 638 -2.44 -28.35 -18.26
C GLU A 638 -1.43 -27.29 -18.74
N PRO A 639 -1.30 -27.01 -20.06
CA PRO A 639 -0.39 -25.96 -20.52
C PRO A 639 -0.74 -24.58 -20.00
N ALA A 640 -2.04 -24.26 -19.89
CA ALA A 640 -2.49 -22.98 -19.36
C ALA A 640 -2.13 -22.82 -17.87
N LEU A 641 -2.41 -23.83 -17.05
CA LEU A 641 -2.14 -23.82 -15.61
C LEU A 641 -0.64 -23.72 -15.32
N GLU A 642 0.21 -24.34 -16.13
CA GLU A 642 1.66 -24.23 -15.99
C GLU A 642 2.16 -22.79 -16.22
N VAL A 643 1.59 -22.08 -17.20
CA VAL A 643 1.92 -20.66 -17.41
C VAL A 643 1.41 -19.81 -16.25
N PHE A 644 0.19 -20.05 -15.75
CA PHE A 644 -0.34 -19.33 -14.59
C PHE A 644 0.47 -19.57 -13.30
N ARG A 645 1.01 -20.78 -13.10
CA ARG A 645 1.90 -21.08 -11.97
C ARG A 645 3.15 -20.21 -11.99
N LYS A 646 3.81 -20.12 -13.15
CA LYS A 646 4.98 -19.24 -13.35
C LYS A 646 4.63 -17.75 -13.16
N LEU A 647 3.49 -17.32 -13.67
CA LEU A 647 3.00 -15.95 -13.48
C LEU A 647 2.67 -15.63 -12.01
N GLY A 648 2.17 -16.61 -11.25
CA GLY A 648 1.95 -16.50 -9.81
C GLY A 648 3.22 -16.19 -9.02
N GLU A 649 4.36 -16.73 -9.45
CA GLU A 649 5.69 -16.57 -8.83
C GLU A 649 6.44 -15.30 -9.29
N ALA A 650 6.04 -14.69 -10.42
CA ALA A 650 6.71 -13.53 -10.99
C ALA A 650 6.79 -12.34 -10.01
N HIS A 651 7.88 -11.57 -10.00
CA HIS A 651 8.01 -10.41 -9.10
C HIS A 651 7.24 -9.19 -9.64
N ILE A 652 5.91 -9.25 -9.53
CA ILE A 652 4.93 -8.23 -9.94
C ILE A 652 4.10 -7.86 -8.71
N ASP A 653 3.65 -6.61 -8.65
CA ASP A 653 2.68 -6.11 -7.67
C ASP A 653 1.49 -7.09 -7.48
N SER A 654 1.19 -7.44 -6.23
CA SER A 654 0.14 -8.41 -5.91
C SER A 654 -1.27 -7.95 -6.29
N ARG A 655 -1.53 -6.63 -6.31
CA ARG A 655 -2.82 -6.06 -6.75
C ARG A 655 -3.07 -6.41 -8.21
N ILE A 656 -2.06 -6.19 -9.04
CA ILE A 656 -2.07 -6.52 -10.48
C ILE A 656 -2.28 -8.03 -10.67
N LYS A 657 -1.57 -8.85 -9.88
CA LYS A 657 -1.71 -10.32 -9.96
C LYS A 657 -3.10 -10.83 -9.65
N LYS A 658 -3.78 -10.20 -8.70
CA LYS A 658 -5.12 -10.59 -8.22
C LYS A 658 -6.24 -9.92 -8.98
N GLU A 659 -5.96 -8.86 -9.73
CA GLU A 659 -6.98 -8.10 -10.41
C GLU A 659 -7.79 -8.97 -11.39
N PRO A 660 -9.12 -8.92 -11.34
CA PRO A 660 -9.99 -9.56 -12.31
C PRO A 660 -9.73 -9.09 -13.73
N ARG A 661 -9.30 -10.01 -14.59
CA ARG A 661 -9.03 -9.75 -16.01
C ARG A 661 -9.75 -10.78 -16.87
N GLY A 662 -9.99 -10.40 -18.12
CA GLY A 662 -10.49 -11.33 -19.14
C GLY A 662 -11.76 -12.08 -18.74
N VAL A 663 -12.71 -11.44 -18.06
CA VAL A 663 -14.01 -12.05 -17.73
C VAL A 663 -14.64 -12.61 -18.99
N VAL A 664 -15.13 -13.86 -18.93
CA VAL A 664 -15.76 -14.52 -20.07
C VAL A 664 -17.09 -13.84 -20.36
N LYS A 665 -17.25 -13.34 -21.58
CA LYS A 665 -18.44 -12.62 -22.04
C LYS A 665 -18.96 -13.18 -23.34
N GLU A 666 -20.28 -13.14 -23.50
CA GLU A 666 -21.01 -13.40 -24.73
C GLU A 666 -21.91 -12.19 -25.02
N ASN A 667 -21.85 -11.62 -26.22
CA ASN A 667 -22.54 -10.36 -26.58
C ASN A 667 -22.32 -9.23 -25.55
N ASN A 668 -21.07 -9.09 -25.09
CA ASN A 668 -20.62 -8.12 -24.09
C ASN A 668 -21.24 -8.26 -22.68
N ARG A 669 -21.96 -9.36 -22.42
CA ARG A 669 -22.50 -9.70 -21.10
C ARG A 669 -21.72 -10.86 -20.48
N PRO A 670 -21.41 -10.83 -19.16
CA PRO A 670 -20.74 -11.95 -18.50
C PRO A 670 -21.51 -13.26 -18.65
N VAL A 671 -20.80 -14.33 -19.02
CA VAL A 671 -21.37 -15.68 -19.08
C VAL A 671 -21.37 -16.26 -17.68
N ARG A 672 -22.53 -16.77 -17.24
CA ARG A 672 -22.64 -17.51 -15.98
C ARG A 672 -22.45 -19.00 -16.22
N PHE A 673 -21.56 -19.58 -15.43
CA PHE A 673 -21.30 -21.01 -15.34
C PHE A 673 -21.94 -21.56 -14.06
N THR A 674 -22.21 -22.86 -14.05
CA THR A 674 -22.69 -23.59 -12.88
C THR A 674 -21.59 -24.51 -12.34
N GLY A 675 -21.64 -24.77 -11.05
CA GLY A 675 -20.66 -25.60 -10.36
C GLY A 675 -21.11 -25.99 -8.96
N THR A 676 -20.33 -26.85 -8.32
CA THR A 676 -20.52 -27.26 -6.92
C THR A 676 -19.37 -26.77 -6.07
N VAL A 677 -19.66 -26.14 -4.93
CA VAL A 677 -18.63 -25.69 -3.99
C VAL A 677 -17.92 -26.92 -3.41
N SER A 678 -16.62 -27.06 -3.67
CA SER A 678 -15.79 -28.16 -3.13
C SER A 678 -15.37 -27.90 -1.69
N ASN A 679 -14.80 -26.72 -1.42
CA ASN A 679 -14.48 -26.23 -0.08
C ASN A 679 -14.63 -24.71 -0.05
N ILE A 680 -14.92 -24.18 1.14
CA ILE A 680 -15.11 -22.75 1.38
C ILE A 680 -14.48 -22.40 2.73
N GLU A 681 -13.55 -21.46 2.69
CA GLU A 681 -12.93 -20.81 3.84
C GLU A 681 -13.54 -19.41 4.03
N ALA A 682 -13.02 -18.62 4.96
CA ALA A 682 -13.59 -17.31 5.29
C ALA A 682 -13.42 -16.26 4.18
N SER A 683 -12.28 -16.28 3.49
CA SER A 683 -11.87 -15.33 2.46
C SER A 683 -11.81 -15.96 1.08
N TYR A 684 -11.59 -17.28 0.96
CA TYR A 684 -11.53 -17.97 -0.33
C TYR A 684 -12.29 -19.29 -0.35
N GLY A 685 -12.46 -19.85 -1.54
CA GLY A 685 -13.05 -21.18 -1.73
C GLY A 685 -12.73 -21.73 -3.10
N PHE A 686 -13.20 -22.93 -3.38
CA PHE A 686 -13.06 -23.56 -4.68
C PHE A 686 -14.36 -24.17 -5.16
N ILE A 687 -14.66 -23.98 -6.44
CA ILE A 687 -15.85 -24.48 -7.11
C ILE A 687 -15.41 -25.49 -8.18
N ILE A 688 -16.00 -26.68 -8.18
CA ILE A 688 -15.86 -27.63 -9.28
C ILE A 688 -16.90 -27.26 -10.33
N ARG A 689 -16.44 -26.80 -11.49
CA ARG A 689 -17.33 -26.36 -12.57
C ARG A 689 -17.98 -27.57 -13.26
N GLU A 690 -19.27 -27.46 -13.54
CA GLU A 690 -20.01 -28.50 -14.25
C GLU A 690 -19.54 -28.66 -15.70
N GLY A 691 -19.57 -29.90 -16.19
CA GLY A 691 -19.17 -30.27 -17.54
C GLY A 691 -17.67 -30.47 -17.72
N LEU A 692 -16.83 -29.55 -17.25
CA LEU A 692 -15.36 -29.63 -17.39
C LEU A 692 -14.64 -30.18 -16.15
N ASN A 693 -15.31 -30.21 -14.98
CA ASN A 693 -14.79 -30.73 -13.72
C ASN A 693 -13.46 -30.10 -13.26
N ASP A 694 -13.15 -28.90 -13.74
CA ASP A 694 -12.00 -28.13 -13.32
C ASP A 694 -12.29 -27.37 -12.02
N ARG A 695 -11.25 -27.26 -11.18
CA ARG A 695 -11.31 -26.60 -9.86
C ARG A 695 -11.03 -25.10 -10.02
N ILE A 696 -12.05 -24.29 -9.82
CA ILE A 696 -12.02 -22.83 -9.98
C ILE A 696 -11.88 -22.17 -8.61
N PHE A 697 -10.85 -21.36 -8.42
CA PHE A 697 -10.65 -20.56 -7.21
C PHE A 697 -11.71 -19.46 -7.10
N THR A 698 -12.14 -19.08 -5.91
CA THR A 698 -12.96 -17.88 -5.68
C THR A 698 -12.54 -17.19 -4.39
N HIS A 699 -12.80 -15.89 -4.29
CA HIS A 699 -12.44 -15.09 -3.14
C HIS A 699 -13.58 -14.13 -2.78
N VAL A 700 -13.79 -13.89 -1.49
CA VAL A 700 -14.87 -13.07 -0.93
C VAL A 700 -14.93 -11.67 -1.54
N ARG A 701 -13.79 -11.12 -1.95
CA ARG A 701 -13.68 -9.79 -2.60
C ARG A 701 -14.38 -9.72 -3.96
N TYR A 702 -14.61 -10.85 -4.62
CA TYR A 702 -15.22 -10.89 -5.94
C TYR A 702 -16.69 -11.31 -5.91
N SER A 703 -17.26 -11.47 -4.72
CA SER A 703 -18.67 -11.84 -4.54
C SER A 703 -19.31 -10.91 -3.52
N GLU A 704 -20.64 -10.80 -3.55
CA GLU A 704 -21.32 -10.02 -2.52
C GLU A 704 -21.14 -10.67 -1.14
N PRO A 705 -20.83 -9.90 -0.08
CA PRO A 705 -20.61 -10.45 1.25
C PRO A 705 -21.79 -11.31 1.78
N THR A 706 -23.02 -10.93 1.46
CA THR A 706 -24.25 -11.65 1.84
C THR A 706 -24.36 -13.00 1.12
N GLN A 707 -23.96 -13.06 -0.15
CA GLN A 707 -23.94 -14.29 -0.94
C GLN A 707 -22.84 -15.23 -0.46
N TRP A 708 -21.65 -14.70 -0.19
CA TRP A 708 -20.51 -15.46 0.32
C TRP A 708 -20.84 -16.20 1.61
N GLN A 709 -21.49 -15.53 2.57
CA GLN A 709 -21.89 -16.13 3.85
C GLN A 709 -22.89 -17.29 3.72
N LYS A 710 -23.62 -17.37 2.60
CA LYS A 710 -24.57 -18.46 2.32
C LYS A 710 -23.91 -19.67 1.65
N LEU A 711 -22.67 -19.54 1.18
CA LEU A 711 -21.94 -20.63 0.53
C LEU A 711 -21.59 -21.70 1.55
N LYS A 712 -21.79 -22.96 1.16
CA LYS A 712 -21.45 -24.15 1.96
C LYS A 712 -20.86 -25.21 1.03
N PRO A 713 -19.99 -26.10 1.54
CA PRO A 713 -19.52 -27.25 0.77
C PRO A 713 -20.69 -28.06 0.20
N ASN A 714 -20.52 -28.64 -0.98
CA ASN A 714 -21.51 -29.41 -1.74
C ASN A 714 -22.77 -28.63 -2.18
N ARG A 715 -22.79 -27.29 -2.05
CA ARG A 715 -23.87 -26.46 -2.57
C ARG A 715 -23.65 -26.15 -4.05
N ARG A 716 -24.71 -26.22 -4.85
CA ARG A 716 -24.72 -25.81 -6.25
C ARG A 716 -24.79 -24.28 -6.36
N VAL A 717 -23.96 -23.72 -7.23
CA VAL A 717 -23.77 -22.27 -7.39
C VAL A 717 -23.71 -21.88 -8.86
N SER A 718 -24.06 -20.63 -9.14
CA SER A 718 -23.80 -19.97 -10.41
C SER A 718 -22.75 -18.88 -10.21
N PHE A 719 -21.86 -18.69 -11.17
CA PHE A 719 -20.75 -17.74 -11.09
C PHE A 719 -20.31 -17.25 -12.47
N GLU A 720 -19.61 -16.13 -12.53
CA GLU A 720 -18.96 -15.63 -13.74
C GLU A 720 -17.49 -16.04 -13.71
N LEU A 721 -16.94 -16.50 -14.85
CA LEU A 721 -15.54 -16.92 -14.94
C LEU A 721 -14.65 -15.74 -15.33
N GLY A 722 -13.66 -15.44 -14.50
CA GLY A 722 -12.58 -14.50 -14.75
C GLY A 722 -11.21 -15.16 -14.68
N PHE A 723 -10.17 -14.38 -15.01
CA PHE A 723 -8.77 -14.82 -14.94
C PHE A 723 -7.91 -13.76 -14.29
N ASN A 724 -6.90 -14.18 -13.54
CA ASN A 724 -5.86 -13.30 -13.03
C ASN A 724 -4.49 -13.97 -13.25
N TYR A 725 -3.40 -13.38 -12.76
CA TYR A 725 -2.07 -13.96 -13.00
C TYR A 725 -1.85 -15.31 -12.30
N ARG A 726 -2.72 -15.69 -11.35
CA ARG A 726 -2.68 -17.00 -10.68
C ARG A 726 -3.60 -18.03 -11.35
N GLY A 727 -4.41 -17.63 -12.33
CA GLY A 727 -5.24 -18.54 -13.11
C GLY A 727 -6.73 -18.21 -13.13
N PRO A 728 -7.57 -19.20 -13.50
CA PRO A 728 -9.01 -19.04 -13.57
C PRO A 728 -9.61 -18.86 -12.16
N PHE A 729 -10.58 -17.95 -12.04
CA PHE A 729 -11.28 -17.74 -10.78
C PHE A 729 -12.74 -17.32 -11.01
N ALA A 730 -13.58 -17.60 -10.03
CA ALA A 730 -15.01 -17.32 -10.07
C ALA A 730 -15.34 -16.01 -9.34
N ILE A 731 -16.12 -15.17 -10.01
CA ILE A 731 -16.66 -13.90 -9.49
C ILE A 731 -18.19 -13.94 -9.48
N ASN A 732 -18.80 -13.04 -8.71
CA ASN A 732 -20.26 -12.92 -8.58
C ASN A 732 -20.94 -14.26 -8.26
N VAL A 733 -20.33 -15.05 -7.36
CA VAL A 733 -20.82 -16.38 -6.97
C VAL A 733 -22.14 -16.23 -6.22
N ARG A 734 -23.17 -16.95 -6.65
CA ARG A 734 -24.51 -16.99 -6.03
C ARG A 734 -25.00 -18.41 -5.90
N GLY A 735 -25.76 -18.71 -4.84
CA GLY A 735 -26.50 -19.97 -4.74
C GLY A 735 -27.53 -20.07 -5.86
N GLU A 736 -27.70 -21.26 -6.43
CA GLU A 736 -28.73 -21.49 -7.46
C GLU A 736 -30.13 -21.36 -6.83
N GLY A 737 -31.03 -20.58 -7.45
CA GLY A 737 -32.41 -20.31 -6.96
C GLY A 737 -32.68 -18.90 -6.39
N GLU A 738 -31.65 -18.04 -6.24
CA GLU A 738 -31.84 -16.62 -5.89
C GLU A 738 -31.91 -15.78 -7.19
N VAL A 739 -33.12 -15.38 -7.60
CA VAL A 739 -33.40 -14.70 -8.89
C VAL A 739 -33.22 -13.18 -8.77
N VAL A 740 -32.44 -12.65 -9.74
CA VAL A 740 -32.08 -11.27 -10.16
C VAL A 740 -31.45 -10.36 -9.11
#